data_AF-A0A5B7UEK1-F1
#
_entry.id   AF-A0A5B7UEK1-F1
#
_cell.length_a   1.000
_cell.length_b   1.000
_cell.length_c   1.000
_cell.angle_alpha   90.00
_cell.angle_beta   90.00
_cell.angle_gamma   90.00
#
_symmetry.space_group_name_H-M   'P 1'
#
loop_
_entity.id
_entity.type
_entity.pdbx_description
1 polymer ?
#
loop_
_entity_poly.entity_id
_entity_poly.type
_entity_poly.pdbx_seq_one_letter_code
_entity_poly.pdbx_strand_id
1 'polypeptide(L)'
;MRKIYVLITFFLLLCFTKAQVKVQGIPRTDVPALKVKNLSTADAQFSFSDIQYWVGEGENQAALVIQWNDEKNPDALVWGYKWTGNATGEDMIRAILKADPRMYSLFHGASQYGSALAGFGYDLNGKNTISLIKSGNTTYPLYPVDGIVTTEVYDFDDYKSSDADDHWQSGWYQGYWSYWVRNSVGESFNYSMTGMAGRALVNGSWDLWNYNPDMMSQDIADTFTAVSPYVKKPKDFTKGTFIINEGWFGHESASLNYVDTEGDFFTNLYVEINDNKNFGNTASHGTFYGGKLYVVSKQNFANSGGRLVVADASTLQYITHVDTLGGDGRAFVGVDEEKAYITTSSGISIFDIKNISVAGSIAGVSGEYGNIIRTSQYVYAIGRNNIVVINPKTDEVLQTIEGSYNGIVQAKDGSVWVALTNKLALLDEQNFSFTYYDIPTAKTANTWFAWHAGSFTASEYENAIYWIDSYSTFGGKPMIVKFDVTQKTFNENFAEIPGQRDEAGTALKYKQIPYASALRVDPHNGNLVLTTVESGFGAHYQKNWVHYLNPQGQLIKTIIPNDYYWFPSISIFPDVEAPKVSANLVSELTLSGTQTIDLKDKVSDEDNNSFAIVKSVSSNSHPEIAEVSINQNDELVMKAIKGGETIVVLNFNSNGKVVTHSLKINVGSLGVGEVDKKVDFAIYPNPTSDYIRLKTDKKVQQTQLYDISGKLVYQSNNGGKEISVKSLNKGLYILKAVVDNEVYTEKILVK
;
A
#
# COMPACT_ATOMS: atom_id res chain seq x y z
N MET A 1 62.71 67.89 -60.34
CA MET A 1 62.68 67.68 -58.87
C MET A 1 61.24 67.96 -58.44
N ARG A 2 60.29 67.01 -58.37
CA ARG A 2 60.22 65.71 -57.67
C ARG A 2 60.50 65.84 -56.18
N LYS A 3 59.52 65.39 -55.37
CA LYS A 3 59.43 65.32 -53.89
C LYS A 3 58.91 66.65 -53.30
N ILE A 4 57.69 66.77 -52.77
CA ILE A 4 57.18 66.14 -51.53
C ILE A 4 55.64 66.21 -51.57
N TYR A 5 54.94 65.11 -51.89
CA TYR A 5 53.49 64.92 -51.66
C TYR A 5 53.15 63.41 -51.66
N VAL A 6 53.97 62.57 -51.00
CA VAL A 6 53.69 61.12 -50.84
C VAL A 6 54.02 60.65 -49.42
N LEU A 7 53.63 61.44 -48.42
CA LEU A 7 53.66 61.06 -47.01
C LEU A 7 52.50 61.80 -46.35
N ILE A 8 51.28 61.23 -46.46
CA ILE A 8 50.08 61.49 -45.63
C ILE A 8 48.85 60.69 -46.16
N THR A 9 48.96 59.92 -47.24
CA THR A 9 47.87 59.04 -47.75
C THR A 9 48.22 57.55 -47.81
N PHE A 10 48.99 57.05 -46.83
CA PHE A 10 49.27 55.62 -46.66
C PHE A 10 49.29 55.20 -45.18
N PHE A 11 48.34 55.72 -44.41
CA PHE A 11 48.01 55.23 -43.07
C PHE A 11 46.49 55.26 -42.89
N LEU A 12 45.78 54.61 -43.82
CA LEU A 12 44.35 54.33 -43.70
C LEU A 12 44.17 52.81 -43.76
N LEU A 13 43.80 52.26 -42.60
CA LEU A 13 43.21 50.94 -42.35
C LEU A 13 43.93 49.70 -42.89
N LEU A 14 44.79 49.13 -42.05
CA LEU A 14 44.86 47.67 -41.86
C LEU A 14 44.56 47.34 -40.39
N CYS A 15 43.34 47.67 -39.95
CA CYS A 15 42.75 46.92 -38.85
C CYS A 15 42.34 45.57 -39.43
N PHE A 16 43.22 44.56 -39.33
CA PHE A 16 42.77 43.18 -39.43
C PHE A 16 41.84 42.92 -38.24
N THR A 17 40.54 43.16 -38.40
CA THR A 17 39.54 42.60 -37.49
C THR A 17 39.64 41.10 -37.63
N LYS A 18 40.22 40.40 -36.65
CA LYS A 18 40.09 38.94 -36.56
C LYS A 18 38.59 38.63 -36.64
N ALA A 19 38.19 37.72 -37.54
CA ALA A 19 36.80 37.29 -37.63
C ALA A 19 36.36 36.80 -36.24
N GLN A 20 35.37 37.48 -35.65
CA GLN A 20 34.89 37.18 -34.31
C GLN A 20 33.94 35.98 -34.38
N VAL A 21 34.29 34.88 -33.71
CA VAL A 21 33.44 33.68 -33.62
C VAL A 21 32.20 34.01 -32.79
N LYS A 22 31.02 33.51 -33.18
CA LYS A 22 29.79 33.68 -32.39
C LYS A 22 29.40 32.37 -31.73
N VAL A 23 29.66 32.22 -30.43
CA VAL A 23 29.18 31.05 -29.68
C VAL A 23 27.72 31.30 -29.31
N GLN A 24 26.82 30.50 -29.88
CA GLN A 24 25.37 30.61 -29.64
C GLN A 24 24.81 32.02 -29.92
N GLY A 25 25.32 32.67 -30.97
CA GLY A 25 24.93 34.05 -31.33
C GLY A 25 25.70 35.15 -30.60
N ILE A 26 26.41 34.82 -29.52
CA ILE A 26 27.20 35.78 -28.73
C ILE A 26 28.60 35.92 -29.34
N PRO A 27 29.02 37.13 -29.77
CA PRO A 27 30.36 37.35 -30.28
C PRO A 27 31.45 37.13 -29.20
N ARG A 28 32.43 36.28 -29.48
CA ARG A 28 33.51 35.88 -28.56
C ARG A 28 34.88 36.17 -29.19
N THR A 29 35.73 36.90 -28.47
CA THR A 29 37.12 37.22 -28.90
C THR A 29 38.17 36.32 -28.26
N ASP A 30 37.76 35.61 -27.21
CA ASP A 30 38.53 34.68 -26.40
C ASP A 30 38.54 33.25 -26.96
N VAL A 31 37.62 32.92 -27.88
CA VAL A 31 37.59 31.64 -28.60
C VAL A 31 38.60 31.68 -29.75
N PRO A 32 39.55 30.72 -29.83
CA PRO A 32 40.48 30.61 -30.95
C PRO A 32 39.77 30.41 -32.29
N ALA A 33 40.49 30.64 -33.40
CA ALA A 33 39.96 30.30 -34.72
C ALA A 33 39.65 28.80 -34.80
N LEU A 34 38.41 28.48 -35.17
CA LEU A 34 37.92 27.10 -35.28
C LEU A 34 38.75 26.34 -36.31
N LYS A 35 39.42 25.26 -35.88
CA LYS A 35 40.17 24.35 -36.75
C LYS A 35 39.57 22.95 -36.59
N VAL A 36 38.41 22.76 -37.18
CA VAL A 36 37.65 21.51 -37.11
C VAL A 36 37.71 20.82 -38.47
N LYS A 37 38.04 19.53 -38.48
CA LYS A 37 37.87 18.68 -39.65
C LYS A 37 36.37 18.49 -39.86
N ASN A 38 35.80 19.26 -40.80
CA ASN A 38 34.40 19.07 -41.20
C ASN A 38 34.25 17.70 -41.86
N LEU A 39 33.29 16.90 -41.38
CA LEU A 39 32.86 15.69 -42.07
C LEU A 39 32.36 16.04 -43.47
N SER A 40 33.08 15.53 -44.48
CA SER A 40 32.63 15.57 -45.86
C SER A 40 31.52 14.54 -46.05
N THR A 41 30.60 14.81 -46.97
CA THR A 41 29.37 14.05 -47.17
C THR A 41 29.55 12.68 -47.80
N ALA A 42 30.80 12.26 -47.99
CA ALA A 42 31.17 10.99 -48.62
C ALA A 42 31.23 9.79 -47.66
N ASP A 43 31.12 9.98 -46.33
CA ASP A 43 31.36 8.91 -45.33
C ASP A 43 30.16 8.61 -44.40
N ALA A 44 28.92 8.94 -44.78
CA ALA A 44 27.78 8.77 -43.86
C ALA A 44 27.40 7.29 -43.67
N GLN A 45 28.00 6.63 -42.67
CA GLN A 45 27.58 5.33 -42.15
C GLN A 45 26.29 5.41 -41.31
N PHE A 46 25.75 6.61 -41.09
CA PHE A 46 24.56 6.86 -40.28
C PHE A 46 23.60 7.83 -40.97
N SER A 47 22.31 7.51 -40.96
CA SER A 47 21.22 8.20 -41.65
C SER A 47 19.96 8.29 -40.77
N PHE A 48 18.92 8.96 -41.28
CA PHE A 48 17.63 9.06 -40.59
C PHE A 48 16.99 7.69 -40.29
N SER A 49 17.24 6.66 -41.12
CA SER A 49 16.69 5.32 -40.88
C SER A 49 17.38 4.57 -39.74
N ASP A 50 18.57 5.00 -39.33
CA ASP A 50 19.33 4.40 -38.23
C ASP A 50 18.89 4.97 -36.86
N ILE A 51 18.17 6.10 -36.87
CA ILE A 51 17.62 6.70 -35.65
C ILE A 51 16.51 5.80 -35.10
N GLN A 52 16.69 5.36 -33.86
CA GLN A 52 15.75 4.47 -33.19
C GLN A 52 14.74 5.24 -32.32
N TYR A 53 15.17 6.30 -31.63
CA TYR A 53 14.29 7.08 -30.77
C TYR A 53 13.81 8.38 -31.43
N TRP A 54 12.53 8.41 -31.82
CA TRP A 54 11.84 9.58 -32.37
C TRP A 54 10.89 10.21 -31.35
N VAL A 55 11.01 11.52 -31.15
CA VAL A 55 10.18 12.31 -30.24
C VAL A 55 9.28 13.27 -31.05
N GLY A 56 8.03 13.42 -30.62
CA GLY A 56 7.06 14.30 -31.27
C GLY A 56 6.35 13.66 -32.48
N GLU A 57 5.44 14.43 -33.07
CA GLU A 57 4.61 14.01 -34.20
C GLU A 57 4.57 15.12 -35.26
N GLY A 58 4.39 14.76 -36.54
CA GLY A 58 4.25 15.70 -37.64
C GLY A 58 4.98 15.28 -38.91
N GLU A 59 4.82 16.09 -39.96
CA GLU A 59 5.37 15.86 -41.31
C GLU A 59 6.85 16.23 -41.44
N ASN A 60 7.36 17.12 -40.59
CA ASN A 60 8.75 17.54 -40.61
C ASN A 60 9.56 16.71 -39.62
N GLN A 61 10.84 16.49 -39.93
CA GLN A 61 11.76 15.74 -39.08
C GLN A 61 13.16 16.35 -39.05
N ALA A 62 13.88 16.17 -37.94
CA ALA A 62 15.26 16.59 -37.76
C ALA A 62 15.98 15.61 -36.82
N ALA A 63 17.32 15.61 -36.88
CA ALA A 63 18.17 14.83 -35.99
C ALA A 63 18.93 15.75 -35.02
N LEU A 64 18.92 15.40 -33.73
CA LEU A 64 19.77 16.01 -32.71
C LEU A 64 20.95 15.09 -32.45
N VAL A 65 22.17 15.62 -32.50
CA VAL A 65 23.40 14.90 -32.13
C VAL A 65 24.09 15.61 -30.97
N ILE A 66 24.52 14.86 -29.96
CA ILE A 66 25.27 15.41 -28.82
C ILE A 66 26.56 14.62 -28.63
N GLN A 67 27.68 15.33 -28.65
CA GLN A 67 29.03 14.79 -28.49
C GLN A 67 29.72 15.49 -27.31
N TRP A 68 30.02 14.73 -26.26
CA TRP A 68 30.56 15.25 -25.00
C TRP A 68 32.08 15.35 -24.99
N ASN A 69 32.81 14.51 -25.73
CA ASN A 69 34.28 14.46 -25.67
C ASN A 69 34.80 14.34 -24.22
N ASP A 70 34.15 13.50 -23.41
CA ASP A 70 34.48 13.25 -22.00
C ASP A 70 35.12 11.88 -21.77
N GLU A 71 35.59 11.25 -22.85
CA GLU A 71 36.24 9.92 -22.89
C GLU A 71 35.30 8.74 -22.56
N LYS A 72 34.00 8.99 -22.39
CA LYS A 72 32.99 7.94 -22.12
C LYS A 72 32.34 7.47 -23.41
N ASN A 73 31.77 6.26 -23.38
CA ASN A 73 31.13 5.63 -24.52
C ASN A 73 29.81 4.95 -24.14
N PRO A 74 28.81 4.93 -25.04
CA PRO A 74 28.83 5.55 -26.37
C PRO A 74 28.74 7.09 -26.35
N ASP A 75 29.60 7.76 -27.13
CA ASP A 75 29.53 9.21 -27.40
C ASP A 75 28.79 9.49 -28.73
N ALA A 76 28.59 10.77 -29.06
CA ALA A 76 27.92 11.23 -30.28
C ALA A 76 26.53 10.59 -30.47
N LEU A 77 25.70 10.75 -29.44
CA LEU A 77 24.36 10.17 -29.33
C LEU A 77 23.35 10.89 -30.23
N VAL A 78 22.44 10.14 -30.85
CA VAL A 78 21.45 10.65 -31.83
C VAL A 78 20.02 10.37 -31.41
N TRP A 79 19.21 11.44 -31.44
CA TRP A 79 17.74 11.41 -31.33
C TRP A 79 17.10 11.97 -32.60
N GLY A 80 15.87 11.55 -32.86
CA GLY A 80 15.02 12.12 -33.90
C GLY A 80 13.91 12.98 -33.30
N TYR A 81 13.53 14.04 -33.99
CA TYR A 81 12.43 14.92 -33.61
C TYR A 81 11.48 15.16 -34.78
N LYS A 82 10.16 15.11 -34.53
CA LYS A 82 9.11 15.39 -35.51
C LYS A 82 8.20 16.52 -35.04
N TRP A 83 7.76 17.35 -35.98
CA TRP A 83 6.88 18.47 -35.71
C TRP A 83 6.02 18.85 -36.92
N THR A 84 4.99 19.67 -36.67
CA THR A 84 4.15 20.33 -37.69
C THR A 84 4.40 21.84 -37.65
N GLY A 85 4.51 22.48 -38.82
CA GLY A 85 4.69 23.95 -38.89
C GLY A 85 6.11 24.43 -38.54
N ASN A 86 6.22 25.45 -37.70
CA ASN A 86 7.50 26.06 -37.33
C ASN A 86 8.02 25.50 -35.99
N ALA A 87 9.31 25.15 -35.94
CA ALA A 87 10.01 24.75 -34.73
C ALA A 87 11.44 25.29 -34.74
N THR A 88 12.03 25.42 -33.55
CA THR A 88 13.41 25.84 -33.33
C THR A 88 14.27 24.72 -32.77
N GLY A 89 15.60 24.89 -32.80
CA GLY A 89 16.53 23.98 -32.12
C GLY A 89 16.23 23.84 -30.62
N GLU A 90 15.74 24.90 -29.98
CA GLU A 90 15.29 24.86 -28.59
C GLU A 90 14.05 23.98 -28.40
N ASP A 91 13.05 24.09 -29.29
CA ASP A 91 11.83 23.26 -29.22
C ASP A 91 12.16 21.78 -29.31
N MET A 92 13.07 21.41 -30.21
CA MET A 92 13.56 20.03 -30.35
C MET A 92 14.25 19.55 -29.08
N ILE A 93 15.21 20.31 -28.54
CA ILE A 93 15.96 19.91 -27.33
C ILE A 93 15.00 19.76 -26.14
N ARG A 94 14.08 20.72 -25.93
CA ARG A 94 13.09 20.64 -24.83
C ARG A 94 12.15 19.45 -24.98
N ALA A 95 11.69 19.16 -26.20
CA ALA A 95 10.84 18.00 -26.45
C ALA A 95 11.56 16.70 -26.11
N ILE A 96 12.83 16.56 -26.52
CA ILE A 96 13.64 15.37 -26.24
C ILE A 96 13.94 15.24 -24.74
N LEU A 97 14.37 16.32 -24.06
CA LEU A 97 14.61 16.32 -22.61
C LEU A 97 13.37 15.90 -21.80
N LYS A 98 12.18 16.28 -22.27
CA LYS A 98 10.93 15.87 -21.65
C LYS A 98 10.56 14.41 -21.91
N ALA A 99 10.90 13.88 -23.08
CA ALA A 99 10.53 12.54 -23.51
C ALA A 99 11.53 11.46 -23.06
N ASP A 100 12.82 11.80 -22.97
CA ASP A 100 13.89 10.89 -22.57
C ASP A 100 14.43 11.28 -21.18
N PRO A 101 13.93 10.64 -20.10
CA PRO A 101 14.33 11.01 -18.74
C PRO A 101 15.80 10.70 -18.44
N ARG A 102 16.51 9.97 -19.32
CA ARG A 102 17.96 9.77 -19.22
C ARG A 102 18.73 11.05 -19.55
N MET A 103 18.14 11.97 -20.31
CA MET A 103 18.79 13.20 -20.76
C MET A 103 18.46 14.37 -19.84
N TYR A 104 19.46 15.19 -19.54
CA TYR A 104 19.29 16.40 -18.73
C TYR A 104 20.20 17.53 -19.22
N SER A 105 19.87 18.77 -18.88
CA SER A 105 20.59 19.94 -19.39
C SER A 105 20.56 21.12 -18.42
N LEU A 106 21.59 21.96 -18.52
CA LEU A 106 21.64 23.28 -17.89
C LEU A 106 21.38 24.34 -18.95
N PHE A 107 20.36 25.17 -18.73
CA PHE A 107 20.01 26.29 -19.60
C PHE A 107 20.32 27.62 -18.92
N HIS A 108 20.72 28.61 -19.71
CA HIS A 108 20.79 30.00 -19.29
C HIS A 108 19.56 30.77 -19.78
N GLY A 109 18.91 31.49 -18.86
CA GLY A 109 17.71 32.29 -19.08
C GLY A 109 17.86 33.42 -20.12
N ALA A 110 16.72 33.98 -20.54
CA ALA A 110 16.56 34.81 -21.74
C ALA A 110 17.57 35.98 -21.86
N SER A 111 18.47 35.86 -22.84
CA SER A 111 19.32 36.96 -23.31
C SER A 111 18.70 37.67 -24.51
N GLN A 112 19.30 38.77 -24.99
CA GLN A 112 18.93 39.39 -26.26
C GLN A 112 19.06 38.45 -27.48
N TYR A 113 19.71 37.30 -27.31
CA TYR A 113 19.88 36.25 -28.33
C TYR A 113 19.03 35.01 -28.06
N GLY A 114 18.10 35.08 -27.10
CA GLY A 114 17.31 33.95 -26.61
C GLY A 114 18.02 33.17 -25.50
N SER A 115 17.54 31.96 -25.22
CA SER A 115 18.15 31.03 -24.27
C SER A 115 19.49 30.51 -24.81
N ALA A 116 20.41 30.20 -23.90
CA ALA A 116 21.67 29.55 -24.25
C ALA A 116 21.78 28.18 -23.56
N LEU A 117 22.37 27.23 -24.26
CA LEU A 117 22.78 25.94 -23.72
C LEU A 117 24.05 26.13 -22.89
N ALA A 118 24.00 25.75 -21.62
CA ALA A 118 25.16 25.78 -20.73
C ALA A 118 25.80 24.40 -20.56
N GLY A 119 25.00 23.32 -20.57
CA GLY A 119 25.51 21.97 -20.43
C GLY A 119 24.52 20.89 -20.85
N PHE A 120 25.04 19.71 -21.20
CA PHE A 120 24.26 18.49 -21.43
C PHE A 120 24.77 17.37 -20.53
N GLY A 121 23.85 16.51 -20.11
CA GLY A 121 24.15 15.23 -19.50
C GLY A 121 23.23 14.11 -19.98
N TYR A 122 23.70 12.88 -19.77
CA TYR A 122 22.97 11.66 -20.11
C TYR A 122 23.32 10.53 -19.14
N ASP A 123 22.30 9.89 -18.57
CA ASP A 123 22.40 8.70 -17.72
C ASP A 123 22.93 7.52 -18.54
N LEU A 124 24.21 7.24 -18.38
CA LEU A 124 24.95 6.26 -19.16
C LEU A 124 24.89 4.88 -18.50
N ASN A 125 24.86 4.85 -17.16
CA ASN A 125 24.94 3.62 -16.38
C ASN A 125 23.55 3.02 -16.05
N GLY A 126 22.47 3.77 -16.30
CA GLY A 126 21.09 3.34 -16.09
C GLY A 126 20.65 3.37 -14.62
N LYS A 127 21.40 4.06 -13.73
CA LYS A 127 21.05 4.19 -12.30
C LYS A 127 20.07 5.33 -12.03
N ASN A 128 19.74 6.15 -13.04
CA ASN A 128 18.81 7.27 -12.93
C ASN A 128 19.21 8.29 -11.85
N THR A 129 20.51 8.52 -11.68
CA THR A 129 21.15 9.38 -10.68
C THR A 129 21.40 10.79 -11.22
N ILE A 130 20.32 11.45 -11.64
CA ILE A 130 20.38 12.73 -12.38
C ILE A 130 20.21 13.94 -11.46
N SER A 131 21.30 14.68 -11.22
CA SER A 131 21.27 16.01 -10.59
C SER A 131 22.56 16.79 -10.85
N LEU A 132 22.53 18.12 -10.63
CA LEU A 132 23.68 18.99 -10.82
C LEU A 132 24.22 19.56 -9.50
N ILE A 133 25.54 19.47 -9.32
CA ILE A 133 26.29 20.02 -8.20
C ILE A 133 26.94 21.33 -8.65
N LYS A 134 26.48 22.45 -8.08
CA LYS A 134 27.03 23.77 -8.34
C LYS A 134 28.13 24.11 -7.34
N SER A 135 29.32 24.49 -7.84
CA SER A 135 30.47 24.93 -7.04
C SER A 135 30.84 23.97 -5.89
N GLY A 136 30.67 22.66 -6.10
CA GLY A 136 30.94 21.62 -5.10
C GLY A 136 29.91 21.47 -3.98
N ASN A 137 28.75 22.15 -4.07
CA ASN A 137 27.69 22.05 -3.06
C ASN A 137 26.91 20.73 -3.20
N THR A 138 27.39 19.68 -2.53
CA THR A 138 26.71 18.38 -2.48
C THR A 138 25.54 18.33 -1.50
N THR A 139 25.33 19.38 -0.70
CA THR A 139 24.23 19.45 0.26
C THR A 139 22.90 19.83 -0.41
N TYR A 140 22.97 20.62 -1.50
CA TYR A 140 21.78 21.08 -2.22
C TYR A 140 21.97 20.86 -3.73
N PRO A 141 21.96 19.59 -4.19
CA PRO A 141 21.94 19.28 -5.61
C PRO A 141 20.73 19.90 -6.30
N LEU A 142 20.90 20.27 -7.56
CA LEU A 142 19.85 20.83 -8.40
C LEU A 142 19.26 19.72 -9.27
N TYR A 143 17.99 19.40 -9.02
CA TYR A 143 17.28 18.38 -9.79
C TYR A 143 16.58 19.02 -11.00
N PRO A 144 16.71 18.45 -12.21
CA PRO A 144 16.04 18.97 -13.38
C PRO A 144 14.52 18.79 -13.31
N VAL A 145 13.78 19.76 -13.85
CA VAL A 145 12.34 19.66 -14.13
C VAL A 145 12.17 19.58 -15.65
N ASP A 146 11.46 18.56 -16.15
CA ASP A 146 11.40 18.22 -17.58
C ASP A 146 12.81 18.15 -18.22
N GLY A 147 13.78 17.58 -17.49
CA GLY A 147 15.18 17.46 -17.93
C GLY A 147 16.01 18.75 -17.83
N ILE A 148 15.49 19.83 -17.25
CA ILE A 148 16.15 21.15 -17.29
C ILE A 148 16.42 21.72 -15.90
N VAL A 149 17.67 22.16 -15.69
CA VAL A 149 18.06 23.11 -14.63
C VAL A 149 18.35 24.47 -15.27
N THR A 150 18.01 25.57 -14.59
CA THR A 150 18.21 26.93 -15.12
C THR A 150 19.20 27.75 -14.30
N THR A 151 20.02 28.55 -14.97
CA THR A 151 20.85 29.61 -14.37
C THR A 151 20.61 30.94 -15.08
N GLU A 152 20.79 32.06 -14.37
CA GLU A 152 20.61 33.43 -14.92
C GLU A 152 21.95 34.16 -15.10
N VAL A 153 23.07 33.47 -14.89
CA VAL A 153 24.42 34.01 -15.05
C VAL A 153 25.31 33.02 -15.83
N TYR A 154 26.43 33.49 -16.39
CA TYR A 154 27.38 32.68 -17.15
C TYR A 154 28.33 31.89 -16.24
N ASP A 155 27.80 31.14 -15.30
CA ASP A 155 28.53 30.33 -14.32
C ASP A 155 28.63 28.85 -14.75
N PHE A 156 28.60 28.58 -16.06
CA PHE A 156 28.39 27.24 -16.60
C PHE A 156 29.50 26.26 -16.22
N ASP A 157 30.73 26.76 -16.05
CA ASP A 157 31.90 25.99 -15.66
C ASP A 157 31.84 25.47 -14.21
N ASP A 158 30.91 25.98 -13.39
CA ASP A 158 30.79 25.61 -11.97
C ASP A 158 29.90 24.38 -11.71
N TYR A 159 29.24 23.84 -12.75
CA TYR A 159 28.29 22.73 -12.61
C TYR A 159 28.93 21.39 -12.96
N LYS A 160 28.65 20.37 -12.14
CA LYS A 160 29.03 18.97 -12.38
C LYS A 160 27.83 18.06 -12.22
N SER A 161 27.81 16.92 -12.90
CA SER A 161 26.88 15.84 -12.57
C SER A 161 27.17 15.29 -11.17
N SER A 162 26.11 14.87 -10.47
CA SER A 162 26.22 14.07 -9.24
C SER A 162 26.77 12.66 -9.47
N ASP A 163 26.58 12.11 -10.68
CA ASP A 163 27.10 10.81 -11.07
C ASP A 163 28.30 10.98 -12.02
N ALA A 164 29.47 10.57 -11.55
CA ALA A 164 30.72 10.67 -12.31
C ALA A 164 30.82 9.61 -13.42
N ASP A 165 29.98 8.57 -13.42
CA ASP A 165 29.92 7.55 -14.48
C ASP A 165 29.09 8.02 -15.69
N ASP A 166 28.24 9.03 -15.51
CA ASP A 166 27.32 9.55 -16.55
C ASP A 166 27.98 10.60 -17.44
N HIS A 167 27.46 10.80 -18.66
CA HIS A 167 27.91 11.91 -19.49
C HIS A 167 27.53 13.24 -18.84
N TRP A 168 28.48 14.18 -18.78
CA TRP A 168 28.23 15.55 -18.40
C TRP A 168 29.33 16.48 -18.88
N GLN A 169 28.94 17.54 -19.59
CA GLN A 169 29.82 18.66 -19.87
C GLN A 169 29.06 19.97 -19.81
N SER A 170 29.66 20.97 -19.16
CA SER A 170 29.17 22.34 -19.14
C SER A 170 30.36 23.29 -19.15
N GLY A 171 30.18 24.45 -19.78
CA GLY A 171 31.27 25.41 -19.83
C GLY A 171 30.94 26.66 -20.61
N TRP A 172 31.60 27.75 -20.21
CA TRP A 172 31.60 29.00 -20.95
C TRP A 172 33.01 29.57 -21.12
N TYR A 173 33.86 29.47 -20.10
CA TYR A 173 35.21 30.05 -20.08
C TYR A 173 36.32 29.00 -20.08
N GLN A 174 36.08 27.82 -19.52
CA GLN A 174 37.05 26.71 -19.48
C GLN A 174 36.80 25.72 -20.61
N GLY A 175 35.55 25.57 -21.02
CA GLY A 175 35.15 24.90 -22.25
C GLY A 175 33.91 25.56 -22.82
N TYR A 176 33.45 25.11 -23.98
CA TYR A 176 32.19 25.59 -24.55
C TYR A 176 31.56 24.59 -25.51
N TRP A 177 30.24 24.63 -25.60
CA TRP A 177 29.47 23.89 -26.59
C TRP A 177 29.47 24.64 -27.94
N SER A 178 30.04 24.01 -28.98
CA SER A 178 29.90 24.48 -30.36
C SER A 178 28.65 23.85 -30.99
N TYR A 179 28.00 24.63 -31.86
CA TYR A 179 26.75 24.23 -32.50
C TYR A 179 26.95 24.16 -34.01
N TRP A 180 26.64 23.01 -34.59
CA TRP A 180 26.85 22.70 -35.99
C TRP A 180 25.54 22.29 -36.64
N VAL A 181 25.28 22.80 -37.83
CA VAL A 181 24.02 22.58 -38.53
C VAL A 181 24.26 22.09 -39.95
N ARG A 182 23.35 21.26 -40.42
CA ARG A 182 23.24 20.79 -41.80
C ARG A 182 21.78 20.81 -42.20
N ASN A 183 21.43 21.48 -43.31
CA ASN A 183 20.02 21.67 -43.69
C ASN A 183 19.53 20.65 -44.72
N SER A 184 20.43 19.93 -45.40
CA SER A 184 20.04 18.84 -46.29
C SER A 184 21.01 17.66 -46.29
N VAL A 185 20.48 16.49 -46.64
CA VAL A 185 21.28 15.28 -46.88
C VAL A 185 22.31 15.57 -47.98
N GLY A 186 23.59 15.29 -47.71
CA GLY A 186 24.68 15.54 -48.67
C GLY A 186 25.40 16.88 -48.52
N GLU A 187 25.03 17.72 -47.55
CA GLU A 187 25.81 18.90 -47.12
C GLU A 187 26.73 18.59 -45.92
N SER A 188 27.88 19.24 -45.84
CA SER A 188 28.74 19.17 -44.65
C SER A 188 28.16 19.99 -43.51
N PHE A 189 28.51 19.62 -42.28
CA PHE A 189 28.18 20.43 -41.10
C PHE A 189 28.86 21.81 -41.19
N ASN A 190 28.10 22.85 -40.90
CA ASN A 190 28.58 24.23 -40.83
C ASN A 190 28.39 24.77 -39.41
N TYR A 191 29.32 25.61 -38.96
CA TYR A 191 29.22 26.25 -37.66
C TYR A 191 28.03 27.22 -37.62
N SER A 192 27.15 27.06 -36.64
CA SER A 192 25.97 27.90 -36.46
C SER A 192 26.35 29.28 -35.93
N MET A 193 25.79 30.32 -36.54
CA MET A 193 25.97 31.71 -36.09
C MET A 193 24.91 32.17 -35.08
N THR A 194 23.98 31.28 -34.70
CA THR A 194 22.89 31.52 -33.74
C THR A 194 22.90 30.45 -32.64
N GLY A 195 22.27 30.74 -31.49
CA GLY A 195 21.95 29.73 -30.48
C GLY A 195 20.72 28.89 -30.83
N MET A 196 20.37 27.95 -29.95
CA MET A 196 19.20 27.06 -30.13
C MET A 196 17.88 27.82 -30.33
N ALA A 197 17.66 28.90 -29.57
CA ALA A 197 16.45 29.72 -29.66
C ALA A 197 16.29 30.42 -31.01
N GLY A 198 17.40 30.84 -31.62
CA GLY A 198 17.40 31.55 -32.91
C GLY A 198 17.46 30.64 -34.13
N ARG A 199 17.67 29.34 -33.93
CA ARG A 199 17.85 28.36 -35.00
C ARG A 199 16.51 27.78 -35.42
N ALA A 200 15.93 28.29 -36.50
CA ALA A 200 14.76 27.68 -37.13
C ALA A 200 15.13 26.32 -37.75
N LEU A 201 14.36 25.28 -37.44
CA LEU A 201 14.54 23.95 -38.00
C LEU A 201 14.00 23.88 -39.42
N VAL A 202 14.61 23.01 -40.22
CA VAL A 202 14.21 22.73 -41.59
C VAL A 202 13.99 21.22 -41.70
N ASN A 203 12.98 20.80 -42.45
CA ASN A 203 12.72 19.38 -42.65
C ASN A 203 13.95 18.67 -43.25
N GLY A 204 14.43 17.63 -42.56
CA GLY A 204 15.65 16.89 -42.89
C GLY A 204 16.93 17.45 -42.28
N SER A 205 16.87 18.46 -41.41
CA SER A 205 18.06 19.06 -40.81
C SER A 205 18.73 18.18 -39.76
N TRP A 206 20.03 18.39 -39.58
CA TRP A 206 20.83 17.85 -38.48
C TRP A 206 21.42 18.99 -37.68
N ASP A 207 21.29 18.88 -36.37
CA ASP A 207 21.67 19.90 -35.42
C ASP A 207 22.55 19.20 -34.35
N LEU A 208 23.85 19.51 -34.37
CA LEU A 208 24.88 18.81 -33.61
C LEU A 208 25.55 19.74 -32.61
N TRP A 209 25.60 19.30 -31.36
CA TRP A 209 26.31 19.96 -30.27
C TRP A 209 27.58 19.20 -29.95
N ASN A 210 28.71 19.90 -30.01
CA ASN A 210 30.05 19.33 -29.79
C ASN A 210 30.77 20.10 -28.68
N TYR A 211 31.08 19.45 -27.56
CA TYR A 211 31.75 20.12 -26.45
C TYR A 211 33.25 20.31 -26.71
N ASN A 212 33.78 21.48 -26.39
CA ASN A 212 35.17 21.87 -26.67
C ASN A 212 35.89 22.11 -25.35
N PRO A 213 36.55 21.08 -24.77
CA PRO A 213 37.31 21.23 -23.53
C PRO A 213 38.49 22.18 -23.74
N ASP A 214 38.91 22.86 -22.67
CA ASP A 214 40.03 23.81 -22.66
C ASP A 214 39.95 24.91 -23.71
N MET A 215 38.72 25.27 -24.13
CA MET A 215 38.44 26.20 -25.23
C MET A 215 39.02 25.76 -26.59
N MET A 216 39.37 24.47 -26.73
CA MET A 216 39.97 23.89 -27.92
C MET A 216 38.95 23.13 -28.76
N SER A 217 38.84 23.52 -30.03
CA SER A 217 37.86 22.91 -30.95
C SER A 217 38.13 21.43 -31.17
N GLN A 218 37.10 20.59 -31.02
CA GLN A 218 37.16 19.16 -31.28
C GLN A 218 36.61 18.82 -32.67
N ASP A 219 37.12 17.73 -33.25
CA ASP A 219 36.57 17.18 -34.47
C ASP A 219 35.18 16.57 -34.21
N ILE A 220 34.30 16.63 -35.20
CA ILE A 220 33.02 15.94 -35.14
C ILE A 220 33.29 14.44 -35.30
N ALA A 221 32.67 13.60 -34.46
CA ALA A 221 32.85 12.15 -34.49
C ALA A 221 32.51 11.54 -35.87
N ASP A 222 33.38 10.65 -36.36
CA ASP A 222 33.19 9.96 -37.65
C ASP A 222 32.08 8.88 -37.59
N THR A 223 31.62 8.51 -36.39
CA THR A 223 30.53 7.55 -36.14
C THR A 223 29.54 8.12 -35.14
N PHE A 224 28.24 7.93 -35.39
CA PHE A 224 27.18 8.32 -34.48
C PHE A 224 26.47 7.09 -33.90
N THR A 225 25.96 7.23 -32.68
CA THR A 225 25.27 6.15 -31.97
C THR A 225 23.79 6.49 -31.82
N ALA A 226 22.91 5.62 -32.32
CA ALA A 226 21.47 5.79 -32.13
C ALA A 226 21.11 5.55 -30.66
N VAL A 227 20.37 6.48 -30.06
CA VAL A 227 19.80 6.24 -28.74
C VAL A 227 18.62 5.28 -28.88
N SER A 228 18.63 4.23 -28.06
CA SER A 228 17.50 3.29 -27.99
C SER A 228 16.26 3.99 -27.43
N PRO A 229 15.04 3.67 -27.92
CA PRO A 229 13.81 4.21 -27.38
C PRO A 229 13.74 4.01 -25.87
N TYR A 230 13.47 5.08 -25.13
CA TYR A 230 13.15 4.93 -23.73
C TYR A 230 11.79 4.24 -23.61
N VAL A 231 11.80 3.01 -23.10
CA VAL A 231 10.57 2.30 -22.76
C VAL A 231 10.31 2.54 -21.29
N LYS A 232 9.29 3.34 -20.98
CA LYS A 232 8.79 3.46 -19.60
C LYS A 232 8.33 2.07 -19.16
N LYS A 233 9.10 1.41 -18.30
CA LYS A 233 8.69 0.12 -17.75
C LYS A 233 7.31 0.32 -17.08
N PRO A 234 6.29 -0.46 -17.43
CA PRO A 234 5.03 -0.42 -16.69
C PRO A 234 5.34 -0.78 -15.24
N LYS A 235 4.95 0.10 -14.32
CA LYS A 235 5.14 -0.12 -12.88
C LYS A 235 4.07 -1.12 -12.43
N ASP A 236 4.49 -2.24 -11.86
CA ASP A 236 3.60 -3.23 -11.26
C ASP A 236 3.34 -2.84 -9.80
N PHE A 237 2.17 -2.26 -9.52
CA PHE A 237 1.78 -1.84 -8.17
C PHE A 237 1.18 -2.97 -7.33
N THR A 238 1.16 -4.20 -7.85
CA THR A 238 0.78 -5.39 -7.08
C THR A 238 1.92 -5.92 -6.20
N LYS A 239 3.10 -5.31 -6.28
CA LYS A 239 4.30 -5.68 -5.53
C LYS A 239 5.00 -4.45 -4.97
N GLY A 240 6.14 -4.69 -4.32
CA GLY A 240 7.00 -3.63 -3.80
C GLY A 240 6.49 -3.02 -2.49
N THR A 241 7.03 -1.87 -2.15
CA THR A 241 6.75 -1.19 -0.88
C THR A 241 6.39 0.26 -1.16
N PHE A 242 5.24 0.68 -0.64
CA PHE A 242 4.78 2.05 -0.72
C PHE A 242 5.14 2.77 0.57
N ILE A 243 5.64 4.00 0.46
CA ILE A 243 6.02 4.82 1.61
C ILE A 243 5.21 6.10 1.53
N ILE A 244 4.24 6.22 2.43
CA ILE A 244 3.47 7.44 2.60
C ILE A 244 4.33 8.40 3.42
N ASN A 245 4.46 9.62 2.92
CA ASN A 245 5.21 10.70 3.52
C ASN A 245 4.27 11.73 4.14
N GLU A 246 4.61 12.26 5.30
CA GLU A 246 3.83 13.36 5.91
C GLU A 246 3.84 14.61 5.02
N GLY A 247 4.92 14.81 4.25
CA GLY A 247 5.20 16.06 3.56
C GLY A 247 5.76 17.13 4.51
N TRP A 248 6.28 18.22 3.96
CA TRP A 248 6.82 19.31 4.77
C TRP A 248 5.71 20.31 5.13
N PHE A 249 5.23 20.22 6.39
CA PHE A 249 4.18 21.09 6.90
C PHE A 249 4.46 22.59 6.65
N GLY A 250 3.55 23.24 5.92
CA GLY A 250 3.66 24.66 5.53
C GLY A 250 4.41 24.90 4.21
N HIS A 251 4.94 23.86 3.57
CA HIS A 251 5.72 23.95 2.33
C HIS A 251 5.14 23.09 1.20
N GLU A 252 4.73 21.85 1.49
CA GLU A 252 4.16 20.93 0.50
C GLU A 252 3.15 19.95 1.13
N SER A 253 2.37 19.28 0.30
CA SER A 253 1.46 18.21 0.73
C SER A 253 2.20 16.92 1.07
N ALA A 254 1.47 15.97 1.65
CA ALA A 254 1.92 14.60 1.71
C ALA A 254 2.19 14.01 0.31
N SER A 255 3.02 12.97 0.27
CA SER A 255 3.39 12.29 -0.96
C SER A 255 3.47 10.77 -0.80
N LEU A 256 3.64 10.08 -1.92
CA LEU A 256 3.78 8.63 -2.00
C LEU A 256 5.05 8.30 -2.77
N ASN A 257 6.01 7.69 -2.08
CA ASN A 257 7.16 7.06 -2.71
C ASN A 257 6.91 5.57 -2.87
N TYR A 258 7.60 4.94 -3.82
CA TYR A 258 7.45 3.53 -4.14
C TYR A 258 8.82 2.89 -4.38
N VAL A 259 9.06 1.76 -3.74
CA VAL A 259 10.22 0.89 -4.00
C VAL A 259 9.72 -0.35 -4.70
N ASP A 260 10.18 -0.57 -5.93
CA ASP A 260 9.78 -1.78 -6.66
C ASP A 260 10.60 -3.01 -6.25
N THR A 261 10.33 -4.15 -6.89
CA THR A 261 11.01 -5.41 -6.60
C THR A 261 12.47 -5.44 -7.08
N GLU A 262 12.85 -4.60 -8.03
CA GLU A 262 14.24 -4.47 -8.50
C GLU A 262 15.05 -3.61 -7.50
N GLY A 263 14.39 -2.68 -6.81
CA GLY A 263 14.99 -1.75 -5.87
C GLY A 263 14.97 -0.31 -6.30
N ASP A 264 14.31 -0.01 -7.41
CA ASP A 264 14.23 1.35 -7.91
C ASP A 264 13.32 2.16 -7.01
N PHE A 265 13.78 3.37 -6.67
CA PHE A 265 13.06 4.29 -5.79
C PHE A 265 12.36 5.37 -6.61
N PHE A 266 11.04 5.33 -6.64
CA PHE A 266 10.20 6.29 -7.33
C PHE A 266 9.63 7.30 -6.32
N THR A 267 9.81 8.59 -6.59
CA THR A 267 9.37 9.68 -5.73
C THR A 267 8.07 10.31 -6.21
N ASN A 268 7.25 10.83 -5.28
CA ASN A 268 6.05 11.61 -5.58
C ASN A 268 5.12 10.99 -6.64
N LEU A 269 5.01 9.66 -6.61
CA LEU A 269 4.42 8.86 -7.67
C LEU A 269 2.95 9.20 -7.92
N TYR A 270 2.21 9.53 -6.87
CA TYR A 270 0.81 9.92 -6.98
C TYR A 270 0.62 11.22 -7.77
N VAL A 271 1.47 12.22 -7.56
CA VAL A 271 1.43 13.51 -8.27
C VAL A 271 1.80 13.30 -9.73
N GLU A 272 2.82 12.47 -10.00
CA GLU A 272 3.25 12.07 -11.37
C GLU A 272 2.09 11.47 -12.17
N ILE A 273 1.26 10.62 -11.54
CA ILE A 273 0.19 9.87 -12.20
C ILE A 273 -1.08 10.69 -12.40
N ASN A 274 -1.33 11.71 -11.55
CA ASN A 274 -2.66 12.30 -11.39
C ASN A 274 -2.78 13.77 -11.81
N ASP A 275 -2.00 14.21 -12.79
CA ASP A 275 -1.99 15.59 -13.28
C ASP A 275 -1.82 16.62 -12.16
N ASN A 276 -0.83 16.39 -11.29
CA ASN A 276 -0.53 17.25 -10.13
C ASN A 276 -1.62 17.34 -9.04
N LYS A 277 -2.51 16.36 -8.94
CA LYS A 277 -3.37 16.21 -7.75
C LYS A 277 -2.52 15.81 -6.54
N ASN A 278 -2.90 16.31 -5.37
CA ASN A 278 -2.13 16.17 -4.15
C ASN A 278 -2.85 15.31 -3.10
N PHE A 279 -2.10 14.77 -2.15
CA PHE A 279 -2.68 14.33 -0.88
C PHE A 279 -2.95 15.55 0.03
N GLY A 280 -3.58 15.31 1.18
CA GLY A 280 -3.70 16.35 2.22
C GLY A 280 -2.36 16.65 2.90
N ASN A 281 -2.40 17.50 3.92
CA ASN A 281 -1.24 17.85 4.74
C ASN A 281 -1.02 16.84 5.86
N THR A 282 0.23 16.42 6.05
CA THR A 282 0.63 15.54 7.16
C THR A 282 -0.14 14.22 7.10
N ALA A 283 0.06 13.45 6.02
CA ALA A 283 -0.50 12.10 5.91
C ALA A 283 0.03 11.22 7.04
N SER A 284 -0.88 10.73 7.87
CA SER A 284 -0.55 10.01 9.10
C SER A 284 -0.82 8.51 8.99
N HIS A 285 -1.57 8.11 7.95
CA HIS A 285 -1.90 6.72 7.69
C HIS A 285 -2.27 6.50 6.22
N GLY A 286 -2.12 5.27 5.76
CA GLY A 286 -2.84 4.79 4.60
C GLY A 286 -2.97 3.28 4.62
N THR A 287 -3.83 2.76 3.77
CA THR A 287 -4.09 1.33 3.66
C THR A 287 -4.73 0.99 2.32
N PHE A 288 -4.55 -0.25 1.88
CA PHE A 288 -5.30 -0.82 0.77
C PHE A 288 -6.55 -1.53 1.31
N TYR A 289 -7.70 -1.28 0.69
CA TYR A 289 -8.95 -1.95 1.04
C TYR A 289 -9.91 -1.97 -0.17
N GLY A 290 -10.47 -3.12 -0.52
CA GLY A 290 -11.48 -3.24 -1.59
C GLY A 290 -11.00 -2.71 -2.94
N GLY A 291 -9.73 -3.01 -3.29
CA GLY A 291 -9.08 -2.56 -4.53
C GLY A 291 -8.78 -1.06 -4.60
N LYS A 292 -8.78 -0.35 -3.47
CA LYS A 292 -8.49 1.09 -3.39
C LYS A 292 -7.38 1.36 -2.39
N LEU A 293 -6.61 2.40 -2.66
CA LEU A 293 -5.70 3.03 -1.71
C LEU A 293 -6.44 4.16 -1.00
N TYR A 294 -6.45 4.13 0.33
CA TYR A 294 -6.96 5.19 1.19
C TYR A 294 -5.78 5.87 1.89
N VAL A 295 -5.61 7.18 1.72
CA VAL A 295 -4.59 7.98 2.41
C VAL A 295 -5.26 9.00 3.31
N VAL A 296 -5.00 8.93 4.61
CA VAL A 296 -5.55 9.82 5.63
C VAL A 296 -4.52 10.88 5.99
N SER A 297 -4.94 12.14 5.90
CA SER A 297 -4.18 13.33 6.25
C SER A 297 -4.80 14.05 7.43
N LYS A 298 -3.97 14.65 8.27
CA LYS A 298 -4.45 15.45 9.40
C LYS A 298 -5.31 16.62 8.89
N GLN A 299 -4.87 17.27 7.82
CA GLN A 299 -5.55 18.42 7.23
C GLN A 299 -5.66 18.28 5.71
N ASN A 300 -6.58 19.01 5.10
CA ASN A 300 -6.62 19.14 3.65
C ASN A 300 -5.50 20.07 3.16
N PHE A 301 -5.15 19.96 1.88
CA PHE A 301 -4.16 20.76 1.19
C PHE A 301 -4.79 21.42 -0.05
N ALA A 302 -4.86 22.75 0.00
CA ALA A 302 -5.39 23.59 -1.07
C ALA A 302 -6.73 23.06 -1.62
N ASN A 303 -6.93 23.12 -2.95
CA ASN A 303 -8.16 22.68 -3.62
C ASN A 303 -8.05 21.26 -4.22
N SER A 304 -7.00 20.49 -3.89
CA SER A 304 -6.69 19.23 -4.60
C SER A 304 -6.39 18.03 -3.70
N GLY A 305 -6.26 18.20 -2.38
CA GLY A 305 -5.97 17.11 -1.44
C GLY A 305 -6.82 17.16 -0.18
N GLY A 306 -7.76 16.23 -0.04
CA GLY A 306 -8.63 16.15 1.14
C GLY A 306 -7.93 15.58 2.38
N ARG A 307 -8.64 15.55 3.51
CA ARG A 307 -8.24 14.81 4.72
C ARG A 307 -8.29 13.29 4.52
N LEU A 308 -9.05 12.83 3.53
CA LEU A 308 -8.95 11.49 2.97
C LEU A 308 -8.82 11.63 1.46
N VAL A 309 -7.88 10.91 0.85
CA VAL A 309 -7.81 10.72 -0.60
C VAL A 309 -7.98 9.25 -0.91
N VAL A 310 -8.75 8.97 -1.96
CA VAL A 310 -9.01 7.62 -2.44
C VAL A 310 -8.49 7.51 -3.86
N ALA A 311 -7.69 6.48 -4.11
CA ALA A 311 -7.14 6.15 -5.43
C ALA A 311 -7.36 4.67 -5.74
N ASP A 312 -7.31 4.31 -7.02
CA ASP A 312 -7.31 2.92 -7.46
C ASP A 312 -6.01 2.22 -7.02
N ALA A 313 -6.10 1.03 -6.43
CA ALA A 313 -4.92 0.35 -5.90
C ALA A 313 -3.95 -0.12 -6.99
N SER A 314 -4.48 -0.48 -8.17
CA SER A 314 -3.69 -1.09 -9.25
C SER A 314 -3.02 -0.09 -10.18
N THR A 315 -3.53 1.14 -10.22
CA THR A 315 -3.06 2.21 -11.11
C THR A 315 -2.64 3.48 -10.39
N LEU A 316 -2.97 3.61 -9.09
CA LEU A 316 -2.84 4.83 -8.28
C LEU A 316 -3.61 6.04 -8.84
N GLN A 317 -4.52 5.81 -9.78
CA GLN A 317 -5.35 6.86 -10.35
C GLN A 317 -6.31 7.41 -9.29
N TYR A 318 -6.41 8.73 -9.21
CA TYR A 318 -7.30 9.46 -8.34
C TYR A 318 -8.75 9.05 -8.60
N ILE A 319 -9.46 8.69 -7.54
CA ILE A 319 -10.90 8.44 -7.58
C ILE A 319 -11.63 9.67 -7.01
N THR A 320 -11.31 10.06 -5.78
CA THR A 320 -11.95 11.19 -5.10
C THR A 320 -11.19 11.61 -3.84
N HIS A 321 -11.63 12.67 -3.18
CA HIS A 321 -11.16 13.08 -1.86
C HIS A 321 -12.31 13.54 -0.96
N VAL A 322 -12.08 13.56 0.35
CA VAL A 322 -13.02 14.05 1.37
C VAL A 322 -12.31 15.06 2.26
N ASP A 323 -12.86 16.28 2.33
CA ASP A 323 -12.26 17.39 3.08
C ASP A 323 -12.56 17.37 4.58
N THR A 324 -13.72 16.85 4.96
CA THR A 324 -14.21 16.90 6.35
C THR A 324 -14.43 15.50 6.89
N LEU A 325 -13.70 15.15 7.95
CA LEU A 325 -13.84 13.88 8.67
C LEU A 325 -14.46 14.03 10.05
N GLY A 326 -14.89 15.23 10.47
CA GLY A 326 -15.30 15.50 11.86
C GLY A 326 -14.15 15.78 12.83
N GLY A 327 -12.91 15.79 12.34
CA GLY A 327 -11.68 16.12 13.07
C GLY A 327 -10.46 15.95 12.17
N ASP A 328 -9.26 16.22 12.68
CA ASP A 328 -8.02 15.95 11.94
C ASP A 328 -7.83 14.44 11.80
N GLY A 329 -7.55 13.96 10.59
CA GLY A 329 -7.45 12.53 10.28
C GLY A 329 -6.31 11.84 11.04
N ARG A 330 -6.53 10.57 11.42
CA ARG A 330 -5.55 9.75 12.16
C ARG A 330 -5.34 8.40 11.46
N ALA A 331 -6.27 7.46 11.54
CA ALA A 331 -6.15 6.15 10.89
C ALA A 331 -7.46 5.72 10.24
N PHE A 332 -7.38 4.77 9.31
CA PHE A 332 -8.51 4.18 8.60
C PHE A 332 -8.52 2.67 8.86
N VAL A 333 -9.70 2.09 9.10
CA VAL A 333 -9.89 0.63 9.07
C VAL A 333 -11.18 0.32 8.31
N GLY A 334 -11.11 -0.61 7.36
CA GLY A 334 -12.33 -1.15 6.76
C GLY A 334 -13.05 -2.05 7.76
N VAL A 335 -14.38 -1.98 7.79
CA VAL A 335 -15.22 -2.74 8.74
C VAL A 335 -15.87 -3.92 8.03
N ASP A 336 -16.42 -3.66 6.85
CA ASP A 336 -17.07 -4.59 5.94
C ASP A 336 -17.14 -3.98 4.51
N GLU A 337 -17.88 -4.62 3.61
CA GLU A 337 -18.04 -4.24 2.21
C GLU A 337 -18.64 -2.82 2.00
N GLU A 338 -19.36 -2.31 3.01
CA GLU A 338 -20.15 -1.08 2.91
C GLU A 338 -19.57 0.04 3.78
N LYS A 339 -18.83 -0.30 4.84
CA LYS A 339 -18.44 0.63 5.91
C LYS A 339 -16.97 0.53 6.29
N ALA A 340 -16.41 1.67 6.65
CA ALA A 340 -15.12 1.82 7.31
C ALA A 340 -15.23 2.78 8.50
N TYR A 341 -14.24 2.75 9.39
CA TYR A 341 -14.08 3.77 10.43
C TYR A 341 -12.81 4.57 10.23
N ILE A 342 -12.89 5.86 10.55
CA ILE A 342 -11.77 6.78 10.48
C ILE A 342 -11.59 7.43 11.85
N THR A 343 -10.47 7.17 12.51
CA THR A 343 -10.15 7.83 13.77
C THR A 343 -9.69 9.27 13.50
N THR A 344 -10.02 10.17 14.41
CA THR A 344 -9.75 11.61 14.26
C THR A 344 -9.29 12.24 15.57
N SER A 345 -8.92 13.53 15.52
CA SER A 345 -8.67 14.36 16.71
C SER A 345 -9.88 14.56 17.62
N SER A 346 -11.09 14.18 17.19
CA SER A 346 -12.34 14.56 17.86
C SER A 346 -13.33 13.41 18.07
N GLY A 347 -13.00 12.21 17.59
CA GLY A 347 -13.79 11.00 17.77
C GLY A 347 -13.47 9.98 16.68
N ILE A 348 -14.43 9.11 16.38
CA ILE A 348 -14.34 8.10 15.33
C ILE A 348 -15.50 8.30 14.36
N SER A 349 -15.18 8.50 13.09
CA SER A 349 -16.16 8.76 12.04
C SER A 349 -16.52 7.48 11.30
N ILE A 350 -17.80 7.33 10.99
CA ILE A 350 -18.34 6.25 10.18
C ILE A 350 -18.27 6.69 8.73
N PHE A 351 -17.59 5.91 7.91
CA PHE A 351 -17.38 6.19 6.49
C PHE A 351 -18.12 5.15 5.64
N ASP A 352 -18.95 5.65 4.72
CA ASP A 352 -19.65 4.86 3.72
C ASP A 352 -18.70 4.65 2.53
N ILE A 353 -18.25 3.40 2.34
CA ILE A 353 -17.31 3.01 1.29
C ILE A 353 -17.95 3.15 -0.09
N LYS A 354 -19.24 2.82 -0.21
CA LYS A 354 -19.95 2.80 -1.50
C LYS A 354 -20.16 4.20 -2.04
N ASN A 355 -20.54 5.13 -1.18
CA ASN A 355 -20.78 6.53 -1.53
C ASN A 355 -19.55 7.42 -1.33
N ILE A 356 -18.47 6.88 -0.76
CA ILE A 356 -17.21 7.59 -0.44
C ILE A 356 -17.49 8.89 0.33
N SER A 357 -18.18 8.76 1.46
CA SER A 357 -18.59 9.91 2.26
C SER A 357 -18.66 9.58 3.74
N VAL A 358 -18.58 10.61 4.59
CA VAL A 358 -18.78 10.44 6.03
C VAL A 358 -20.29 10.32 6.29
N ALA A 359 -20.70 9.17 6.82
CA ALA A 359 -22.10 8.86 7.13
C ALA A 359 -22.50 9.25 8.57
N GLY A 360 -21.53 9.39 9.47
CA GLY A 360 -21.79 9.74 10.86
C GLY A 360 -20.55 9.58 11.75
N SER A 361 -20.78 9.37 13.05
CA SER A 361 -19.73 9.14 14.05
C SER A 361 -20.17 8.11 15.08
N ILE A 362 -19.22 7.39 15.67
CA ILE A 362 -19.48 6.45 16.77
C ILE A 362 -19.97 7.21 18.00
N ALA A 363 -21.16 6.86 18.48
CA ALA A 363 -21.79 7.54 19.61
C ALA A 363 -21.00 7.31 20.92
N GLY A 364 -20.93 8.33 21.77
CA GLY A 364 -20.24 8.25 23.06
C GLY A 364 -18.70 8.32 23.00
N VAL A 365 -18.14 8.49 21.80
CA VAL A 365 -16.69 8.58 21.58
C VAL A 365 -16.30 10.02 21.27
N SER A 366 -15.53 10.65 22.16
CA SER A 366 -15.06 12.03 22.01
C SER A 366 -13.56 12.15 22.32
N GLY A 367 -12.90 13.11 21.67
CA GLY A 367 -11.46 13.34 21.83
C GLY A 367 -10.62 12.62 20.78
N GLU A 368 -9.31 12.62 20.95
CA GLU A 368 -8.39 12.12 19.94
C GLU A 368 -8.20 10.61 20.02
N TYR A 369 -8.47 9.93 18.90
CA TYR A 369 -8.26 8.49 18.69
C TYR A 369 -7.27 8.26 17.56
N GLY A 370 -6.47 7.22 17.70
CA GLY A 370 -5.31 6.93 16.86
C GLY A 370 -5.40 5.55 16.23
N ASN A 371 -4.52 4.64 16.67
CA ASN A 371 -4.48 3.27 16.17
C ASN A 371 -5.85 2.59 16.29
N ILE A 372 -6.22 1.85 15.26
CA ILE A 372 -7.48 1.14 15.17
C ILE A 372 -7.27 -0.18 14.42
N ILE A 373 -7.87 -1.26 14.91
CA ILE A 373 -7.82 -2.59 14.26
C ILE A 373 -9.22 -3.20 14.21
N ARG A 374 -9.43 -4.09 13.24
CA ARG A 374 -10.65 -4.88 13.04
C ARG A 374 -10.28 -6.36 13.16
N THR A 375 -10.79 -7.05 14.18
CA THR A 375 -10.77 -8.53 14.24
C THR A 375 -11.93 -9.09 13.42
N SER A 376 -12.24 -10.39 13.45
CA SER A 376 -13.49 -10.88 12.82
C SER A 376 -14.75 -10.39 13.56
N GLN A 377 -14.63 -10.13 14.88
CA GLN A 377 -15.77 -9.85 15.76
C GLN A 377 -15.92 -8.39 16.17
N TYR A 378 -14.81 -7.71 16.50
CA TYR A 378 -14.84 -6.37 17.08
C TYR A 378 -13.96 -5.39 16.32
N VAL A 379 -14.16 -4.10 16.60
CA VAL A 379 -13.20 -3.04 16.30
C VAL A 379 -12.65 -2.48 17.61
N TYR A 380 -11.34 -2.30 17.66
CA TYR A 380 -10.64 -1.72 18.80
C TYR A 380 -9.94 -0.43 18.37
N ALA A 381 -10.23 0.68 19.04
CA ALA A 381 -9.57 1.96 18.77
C ALA A 381 -8.92 2.52 20.03
N ILE A 382 -7.65 2.93 19.93
CA ILE A 382 -6.93 3.56 21.03
C ILE A 382 -7.20 5.06 21.04
N GLY A 383 -7.65 5.59 22.17
CA GLY A 383 -7.64 7.01 22.50
C GLY A 383 -6.50 7.38 23.45
N ARG A 384 -6.30 8.68 23.71
CA ARG A 384 -5.23 9.16 24.62
C ARG A 384 -5.19 8.46 25.99
N ASN A 385 -6.36 8.12 26.52
CA ASN A 385 -6.53 7.58 27.87
C ASN A 385 -7.42 6.33 27.93
N ASN A 386 -7.75 5.71 26.79
CA ASN A 386 -8.58 4.52 26.79
C ASN A 386 -8.41 3.67 25.51
N ILE A 387 -9.03 2.50 25.53
CA ILE A 387 -9.42 1.74 24.34
C ILE A 387 -10.94 1.66 24.32
N VAL A 388 -11.56 1.92 23.17
CA VAL A 388 -12.97 1.63 22.95
C VAL A 388 -13.11 0.34 22.14
N VAL A 389 -13.99 -0.54 22.60
CA VAL A 389 -14.40 -1.76 21.92
C VAL A 389 -15.74 -1.52 21.26
N ILE A 390 -15.81 -1.65 19.95
CA ILE A 390 -17.00 -1.30 19.15
C ILE A 390 -17.56 -2.57 18.51
N ASN A 391 -18.88 -2.72 18.58
CA ASN A 391 -19.60 -3.70 17.77
C ASN A 391 -19.73 -3.18 16.33
N PRO A 392 -19.05 -3.80 15.35
CA PRO A 392 -19.07 -3.31 13.97
C PRO A 392 -20.45 -3.43 13.31
N LYS A 393 -21.33 -4.31 13.80
CA LYS A 393 -22.68 -4.51 13.23
C LYS A 393 -23.67 -3.42 13.67
N THR A 394 -23.51 -2.87 14.88
CA THR A 394 -24.44 -1.89 15.46
C THR A 394 -23.84 -0.50 15.64
N ASP A 395 -22.54 -0.32 15.41
CA ASP A 395 -21.79 0.92 15.68
C ASP A 395 -21.78 1.33 17.17
N GLU A 396 -22.13 0.41 18.07
CA GLU A 396 -22.22 0.68 19.51
C GLU A 396 -20.90 0.36 20.23
N VAL A 397 -20.52 1.23 21.17
CA VAL A 397 -19.42 0.95 22.11
C VAL A 397 -19.89 -0.09 23.13
N LEU A 398 -19.23 -1.24 23.14
CA LEU A 398 -19.49 -2.34 24.09
C LEU A 398 -18.74 -2.16 25.40
N GLN A 399 -17.53 -1.60 25.34
CA GLN A 399 -16.66 -1.42 26.48
C GLN A 399 -15.69 -0.26 26.26
N THR A 400 -15.41 0.49 27.33
CA THR A 400 -14.31 1.44 27.38
C THR A 400 -13.31 0.96 28.43
N ILE A 401 -12.07 0.70 28.02
CA ILE A 401 -10.99 0.23 28.88
C ILE A 401 -10.07 1.41 29.16
N GLU A 402 -10.10 1.96 30.37
CA GLU A 402 -9.31 3.13 30.75
C GLU A 402 -7.81 2.78 30.92
N GLY A 403 -6.94 3.61 30.37
CA GLY A 403 -5.49 3.43 30.45
C GLY A 403 -4.70 4.18 29.39
N SER A 404 -3.38 4.20 29.52
CA SER A 404 -2.50 4.80 28.51
C SER A 404 -1.84 3.71 27.68
N TYR A 405 -2.11 3.72 26.37
CA TYR A 405 -1.68 2.68 25.44
C TYR A 405 -0.94 3.30 24.26
N ASN A 406 0.04 2.57 23.75
CA ASN A 406 1.00 3.02 22.73
C ASN A 406 0.82 2.34 21.37
N GLY A 407 0.04 1.25 21.31
CA GLY A 407 -0.20 0.50 20.08
C GLY A 407 -1.11 -0.71 20.33
N ILE A 408 -1.75 -1.20 19.28
CA ILE A 408 -2.60 -2.39 19.29
C ILE A 408 -2.43 -3.12 17.97
N VAL A 409 -2.32 -4.45 18.03
CA VAL A 409 -2.21 -5.34 16.87
C VAL A 409 -2.98 -6.63 17.12
N GLN A 410 -3.40 -7.29 16.05
CA GLN A 410 -3.80 -8.69 16.09
C GLN A 410 -2.59 -9.53 15.64
N ALA A 411 -2.23 -10.54 16.43
CA ALA A 411 -1.15 -11.46 16.08
C ALA A 411 -1.64 -12.52 15.09
N LYS A 412 -0.69 -13.27 14.50
CA LYS A 412 -0.98 -14.33 13.53
C LYS A 412 -1.89 -15.44 14.06
N ASP A 413 -1.85 -15.71 15.36
CA ASP A 413 -2.75 -16.67 16.02
C ASP A 413 -4.13 -16.11 16.38
N GLY A 414 -4.43 -14.89 15.94
CA GLY A 414 -5.69 -14.19 16.18
C GLY A 414 -5.77 -13.44 17.51
N SER A 415 -4.79 -13.61 18.41
CA SER A 415 -4.80 -12.93 19.70
C SER A 415 -4.56 -11.42 19.57
N VAL A 416 -5.26 -10.61 20.37
CA VAL A 416 -5.13 -9.16 20.35
C VAL A 416 -4.15 -8.71 21.43
N TRP A 417 -3.14 -7.95 21.02
CA TRP A 417 -2.06 -7.47 21.86
C TRP A 417 -2.02 -5.96 21.90
N VAL A 418 -1.89 -5.41 23.11
CA VAL A 418 -1.83 -3.98 23.38
C VAL A 418 -0.48 -3.64 23.99
N ALA A 419 0.19 -2.63 23.44
CA ALA A 419 1.43 -2.08 23.96
C ALA A 419 1.16 -1.01 25.02
N LEU A 420 1.79 -1.17 26.18
CA LEU A 420 2.03 -0.12 27.16
C LEU A 420 3.54 0.15 27.23
N THR A 421 3.96 1.22 27.92
CA THR A 421 5.36 1.66 27.92
C THR A 421 6.36 0.56 28.29
N ASN A 422 6.09 -0.24 29.32
CA ASN A 422 7.02 -1.27 29.84
C ASN A 422 6.39 -2.68 29.92
N LYS A 423 5.24 -2.91 29.27
CA LYS A 423 4.56 -4.21 29.28
C LYS A 423 3.71 -4.38 28.04
N LEU A 424 3.52 -5.62 27.62
CA LEU A 424 2.49 -6.00 26.66
C LEU A 424 1.28 -6.55 27.42
N ALA A 425 0.09 -6.32 26.89
CA ALA A 425 -1.16 -6.83 27.43
C ALA A 425 -1.85 -7.70 26.38
N LEU A 426 -2.13 -8.94 26.73
CA LEU A 426 -2.99 -9.85 25.96
C LEU A 426 -4.45 -9.59 26.36
N LEU A 427 -5.28 -9.22 25.40
CA LEU A 427 -6.71 -8.98 25.61
C LEU A 427 -7.50 -10.30 25.58
N ASP A 428 -8.34 -10.50 26.59
CA ASP A 428 -9.39 -11.52 26.58
C ASP A 428 -10.66 -10.93 25.96
N GLU A 429 -11.04 -11.40 24.77
CA GLU A 429 -12.21 -10.88 24.05
C GLU A 429 -13.56 -11.30 24.65
N GLN A 430 -13.61 -12.23 25.60
CA GLN A 430 -14.86 -12.64 26.25
C GLN A 430 -15.31 -11.67 27.35
N ASN A 431 -14.35 -11.05 28.02
CA ASN A 431 -14.60 -10.18 29.18
C ASN A 431 -13.87 -8.83 29.11
N PHE A 432 -13.09 -8.59 28.05
CA PHE A 432 -12.31 -7.38 27.81
C PHE A 432 -11.32 -7.04 28.93
N SER A 433 -10.72 -8.07 29.54
CA SER A 433 -9.65 -7.93 30.54
C SER A 433 -8.27 -8.20 29.95
N PHE A 434 -7.22 -7.84 30.69
CA PHE A 434 -5.83 -7.97 30.25
C PHE A 434 -5.03 -8.97 31.08
N THR A 435 -4.25 -9.80 30.40
CA THR A 435 -3.11 -10.50 30.99
C THR A 435 -1.82 -9.77 30.61
N TYR A 436 -1.01 -9.39 31.59
CA TYR A 436 0.18 -8.56 31.37
C TYR A 436 1.47 -9.37 31.32
N TYR A 437 2.37 -8.95 30.43
CA TYR A 437 3.72 -9.48 30.25
C TYR A 437 4.71 -8.32 30.33
N ASP A 438 5.53 -8.28 31.37
CA ASP A 438 6.49 -7.20 31.57
C ASP A 438 7.61 -7.27 30.53
N ILE A 439 7.88 -6.13 29.87
CA ILE A 439 9.02 -5.98 28.97
C ILE A 439 10.28 -5.85 29.85
N PRO A 440 11.34 -6.65 29.64
CA PRO A 440 12.50 -6.66 30.54
C PRO A 440 13.18 -5.31 30.74
N THR A 441 13.57 -4.63 29.66
CA THR A 441 14.28 -3.34 29.70
C THR A 441 13.89 -2.37 28.60
N ALA A 442 13.44 -2.88 27.45
CA ALA A 442 13.02 -2.08 26.31
C ALA A 442 11.68 -1.38 26.58
N LYS A 443 11.33 -0.42 25.72
CA LYS A 443 10.11 0.37 25.84
C LYS A 443 9.35 0.47 24.53
N THR A 444 8.05 0.69 24.64
CA THR A 444 7.21 1.11 23.51
C THR A 444 6.99 2.62 23.57
N ALA A 445 7.00 3.28 22.42
CA ALA A 445 6.98 4.74 22.33
C ALA A 445 5.56 5.31 22.50
N ASN A 446 5.43 6.40 23.26
CA ASN A 446 4.21 7.21 23.26
C ASN A 446 4.20 8.13 22.03
N THR A 447 3.13 8.06 21.23
CA THR A 447 3.05 8.79 19.96
C THR A 447 2.16 10.05 20.01
N TRP A 448 1.47 10.34 21.12
CA TRP A 448 0.37 11.32 21.18
C TRP A 448 0.75 12.80 21.03
N PHE A 449 2.04 13.17 21.05
CA PHE A 449 2.44 14.58 20.90
C PHE A 449 2.15 15.09 19.47
N ALA A 450 2.71 14.41 18.47
CA ALA A 450 2.52 14.73 17.05
C ALA A 450 1.89 13.54 16.33
N TRP A 451 0.87 12.93 16.96
CA TRP A 451 0.31 11.60 16.67
C TRP A 451 0.70 10.96 15.32
N HIS A 452 1.24 9.74 15.42
CA HIS A 452 1.47 8.80 14.33
C HIS A 452 1.20 7.37 14.83
N ALA A 453 1.11 6.39 13.92
CA ALA A 453 0.68 5.02 14.24
C ALA A 453 1.72 4.17 15.00
N GLY A 454 2.91 4.71 15.27
CA GLY A 454 4.00 4.01 15.98
C GLY A 454 4.61 2.83 15.22
N SER A 455 5.65 2.23 15.80
CA SER A 455 6.39 1.10 15.22
C SER A 455 5.88 -0.28 15.65
N PHE A 456 4.88 -0.33 16.54
CA PHE A 456 4.32 -1.59 17.05
C PHE A 456 3.51 -2.29 15.96
N THR A 457 3.99 -3.45 15.49
CA THR A 457 3.47 -4.16 14.32
C THR A 457 3.55 -5.66 14.50
N ALA A 458 2.55 -6.41 14.03
CA ALA A 458 2.55 -7.87 14.03
C ALA A 458 3.02 -8.43 12.67
N SER A 459 3.57 -9.63 12.69
CA SER A 459 3.91 -10.37 11.46
C SER A 459 2.78 -11.34 11.10
N GLU A 460 2.42 -11.35 9.82
CA GLU A 460 1.56 -12.39 9.24
C GLU A 460 2.37 -13.60 8.74
N TYR A 461 3.69 -13.46 8.69
CA TYR A 461 4.62 -14.52 8.26
C TYR A 461 4.94 -15.50 9.41
N GLU A 462 5.22 -14.98 10.60
CA GLU A 462 5.47 -15.76 11.82
C GLU A 462 4.69 -15.18 13.00
N ASN A 463 4.40 -15.98 14.03
CA ASN A 463 3.61 -15.53 15.19
C ASN A 463 4.45 -14.64 16.13
N ALA A 464 4.77 -13.44 15.67
CA ALA A 464 5.65 -12.49 16.33
C ALA A 464 5.17 -11.05 16.21
N ILE A 465 5.56 -10.23 17.17
CA ILE A 465 5.31 -8.79 17.23
C ILE A 465 6.65 -8.05 17.31
N TYR A 466 6.76 -6.93 16.60
CA TYR A 466 7.95 -6.11 16.53
C TYR A 466 7.68 -4.67 16.93
N TRP A 467 8.69 -4.02 17.50
CA TRP A 467 8.72 -2.57 17.69
C TRP A 467 10.16 -2.09 17.81
N ILE A 468 10.33 -0.77 17.82
CA ILE A 468 11.61 -0.14 18.08
C ILE A 468 11.68 0.28 19.55
N ASP A 469 12.78 -0.06 20.24
CA ASP A 469 13.03 0.35 21.63
C ASP A 469 13.19 1.87 21.72
N SER A 470 12.08 2.54 21.92
CA SER A 470 12.00 3.99 21.95
C SER A 470 11.03 4.41 23.04
N TYR A 471 11.45 5.38 23.84
CA TYR A 471 10.59 5.98 24.87
C TYR A 471 10.01 7.33 24.42
N SER A 472 10.46 7.88 23.30
CA SER A 472 9.90 9.05 22.62
C SER A 472 10.32 9.10 21.16
N THR A 473 9.62 9.88 20.33
CA THR A 473 9.94 10.11 18.90
C THR A 473 11.41 10.49 18.63
N PHE A 474 12.15 10.96 19.63
CA PHE A 474 13.55 11.39 19.51
C PHE A 474 14.51 10.69 20.51
N GLY A 475 14.06 9.64 21.21
CA GLY A 475 14.83 8.97 22.26
C GLY A 475 14.54 7.47 22.36
N GLY A 476 15.59 6.66 22.48
CA GLY A 476 15.52 5.20 22.50
C GLY A 476 16.88 4.53 22.36
N LYS A 477 16.95 3.21 22.55
CA LYS A 477 18.08 2.43 22.05
C LYS A 477 17.83 2.17 20.56
N PRO A 478 18.86 2.15 19.71
CA PRO A 478 18.69 1.89 18.28
C PRO A 478 18.46 0.40 18.02
N MET A 479 17.50 -0.22 18.72
CA MET A 479 17.23 -1.65 18.66
C MET A 479 15.79 -1.92 18.22
N ILE A 480 15.62 -2.86 17.32
CA ILE A 480 14.36 -3.54 17.05
C ILE A 480 14.21 -4.64 18.09
N VAL A 481 13.03 -4.74 18.69
CA VAL A 481 12.63 -5.78 19.63
C VAL A 481 11.69 -6.74 18.91
N LYS A 482 11.85 -8.04 19.16
CA LYS A 482 10.92 -9.10 18.74
C LYS A 482 10.30 -9.74 19.96
N PHE A 483 8.99 -9.91 19.96
CA PHE A 483 8.25 -10.74 20.91
C PHE A 483 7.71 -11.96 20.19
N ASP A 484 8.09 -13.15 20.65
CA ASP A 484 7.50 -14.40 20.18
C ASP A 484 6.16 -14.60 20.88
N VAL A 485 5.07 -14.51 20.11
CA VAL A 485 3.72 -14.58 20.67
C VAL A 485 3.45 -16.00 21.18
N THR A 486 3.92 -17.04 20.52
CA THR A 486 3.67 -18.42 20.95
C THR A 486 4.37 -18.73 22.27
N GLN A 487 5.66 -18.42 22.35
CA GLN A 487 6.52 -18.72 23.49
C GLN A 487 6.41 -17.69 24.62
N LYS A 488 5.82 -16.52 24.35
CA LYS A 488 5.72 -15.39 25.26
C LYS A 488 7.10 -14.90 25.74
N THR A 489 8.07 -14.86 24.83
CA THR A 489 9.46 -14.49 25.11
C THR A 489 9.88 -13.22 24.38
N PHE A 490 10.74 -12.43 25.01
CA PHE A 490 11.27 -11.18 24.47
C PHE A 490 12.70 -11.37 23.95
N ASN A 491 12.96 -10.89 22.74
CA ASN A 491 14.31 -10.65 22.21
C ASN A 491 14.51 -9.14 22.01
N GLU A 492 15.01 -8.46 23.04
CA GLU A 492 15.25 -7.01 23.03
C GLU A 492 16.46 -6.58 22.20
N ASN A 493 17.27 -7.53 21.74
CA ASN A 493 18.43 -7.28 20.87
C ASN A 493 18.27 -7.95 19.51
N PHE A 494 17.04 -7.95 18.98
CA PHE A 494 16.74 -8.67 17.74
C PHE A 494 17.52 -8.13 16.54
N ALA A 495 17.56 -6.81 16.35
CA ALA A 495 18.41 -6.16 15.35
C ALA A 495 18.78 -4.73 15.77
N GLU A 496 20.01 -4.29 15.48
CA GLU A 496 20.39 -2.87 15.62
C GLU A 496 19.95 -2.10 14.36
N ILE A 497 19.36 -0.92 14.54
CA ILE A 497 19.04 -0.01 13.44
C ILE A 497 20.35 0.31 12.70
N PRO A 498 20.41 0.26 11.36
CA PRO A 498 21.62 0.63 10.62
C PRO A 498 22.12 2.05 10.92
N GLY A 499 23.35 2.38 10.51
CA GLY A 499 23.87 3.75 10.61
C GLY A 499 24.11 4.28 12.03
N GLN A 500 24.49 3.41 12.98
CA GLN A 500 24.92 3.83 14.33
C GLN A 500 26.43 4.04 14.44
N ARG A 501 27.20 3.36 13.58
CA ARG A 501 28.67 3.28 13.62
C ARG A 501 29.25 3.37 12.22
N ASP A 502 30.50 3.83 12.13
CA ASP A 502 31.30 3.75 10.91
C ASP A 502 31.84 2.33 10.66
N GLU A 503 32.53 2.14 9.54
CA GLU A 503 33.13 0.85 9.16
C GLU A 503 34.17 0.34 10.17
N ALA A 504 34.76 1.23 10.97
CA ALA A 504 35.70 0.89 12.04
C ALA A 504 35.00 0.59 13.38
N GLY A 505 33.66 0.66 13.44
CA GLY A 505 32.86 0.41 14.65
C GLY A 505 32.73 1.61 15.60
N THR A 506 33.25 2.78 15.21
CA THR A 506 33.17 4.01 16.00
C THR A 506 31.77 4.60 15.88
N ALA A 507 31.19 5.03 17.00
CA ALA A 507 29.85 5.63 16.99
C ALA A 507 29.81 6.91 16.14
N LEU A 508 28.83 7.00 15.25
CA LEU A 508 28.65 8.19 14.42
C LEU A 508 28.12 9.35 15.27
N LYS A 509 28.58 10.57 14.92
CA LYS A 509 28.08 11.82 15.52
C LYS A 509 26.60 12.02 15.19
N TYR A 510 26.25 11.83 13.92
CA TYR A 510 24.89 11.86 13.41
C TYR A 510 24.53 10.43 13.00
N LYS A 511 23.45 9.91 13.57
CA LYS A 511 23.03 8.52 13.46
C LYS A 511 21.74 8.43 12.67
N GLN A 512 21.45 7.28 12.11
CA GLN A 512 20.12 7.02 11.58
C GLN A 512 19.16 6.74 12.73
N ILE A 513 18.00 7.39 12.70
CA ILE A 513 16.96 7.27 13.72
C ILE A 513 15.61 6.97 13.06
N PRO A 514 14.72 6.22 13.71
CA PRO A 514 13.39 5.99 13.19
C PRO A 514 12.60 7.30 13.12
N TYR A 515 11.70 7.40 12.15
CA TYR A 515 10.74 8.51 12.04
C TYR A 515 9.32 7.96 11.94
N ALA A 516 8.38 8.62 12.64
CA ALA A 516 6.97 8.24 12.69
C ALA A 516 6.74 6.73 12.90
N SER A 517 6.06 6.05 11.95
CA SER A 517 5.69 4.64 12.07
C SER A 517 6.76 3.68 11.54
N ALA A 518 7.99 4.15 11.41
CA ALA A 518 9.23 3.58 10.85
C ALA A 518 9.32 2.08 10.53
N LEU A 519 8.70 1.19 11.29
CA LEU A 519 8.83 -0.26 11.17
C LEU A 519 7.51 -0.92 10.79
N ARG A 520 7.51 -1.69 9.69
CA ARG A 520 6.39 -2.54 9.27
C ARG A 520 6.90 -3.89 8.77
N VAL A 521 6.05 -4.92 8.85
CA VAL A 521 6.35 -6.26 8.33
C VAL A 521 5.64 -6.42 7.00
N ASP A 522 6.38 -6.78 5.96
CA ASP A 522 5.83 -7.18 4.67
C ASP A 522 5.09 -8.53 4.85
N PRO A 523 3.76 -8.60 4.63
CA PRO A 523 2.99 -9.82 4.86
C PRO A 523 3.37 -10.94 3.89
N HIS A 524 3.93 -10.64 2.72
CA HIS A 524 4.22 -11.60 1.66
C HIS A 524 5.46 -12.46 1.95
N ASN A 525 6.45 -11.88 2.62
CA ASN A 525 7.76 -12.52 2.82
C ASN A 525 8.30 -12.40 4.26
N GLY A 526 7.61 -11.66 5.14
CA GLY A 526 8.00 -11.46 6.53
C GLY A 526 9.17 -10.49 6.75
N ASN A 527 9.67 -9.84 5.70
CA ASN A 527 10.74 -8.86 5.83
C ASN A 527 10.26 -7.65 6.62
N LEU A 528 11.12 -7.13 7.47
CA LEU A 528 10.93 -5.87 8.15
C LEU A 528 11.37 -4.74 7.23
N VAL A 529 10.45 -3.83 6.92
CA VAL A 529 10.76 -2.56 6.27
C VAL A 529 10.93 -1.50 7.36
N LEU A 530 12.12 -0.91 7.39
CA LEU A 530 12.50 0.13 8.33
C LEU A 530 12.87 1.43 7.60
N THR A 531 12.12 2.50 7.82
CA THR A 531 12.46 3.85 7.33
C THR A 531 13.15 4.67 8.41
N THR A 532 14.26 5.32 8.06
CA THR A 532 15.04 6.17 8.99
C THR A 532 15.39 7.52 8.38
N VAL A 533 15.70 8.48 9.25
CA VAL A 533 16.25 9.80 8.93
C VAL A 533 17.54 10.04 9.70
N GLU A 534 18.35 11.03 9.31
CA GLU A 534 19.56 11.37 10.06
C GLU A 534 19.20 12.21 11.29
N SER A 535 19.75 11.84 12.44
CA SER A 535 19.60 12.60 13.67
C SER A 535 20.23 13.99 13.50
N GLY A 536 19.56 15.03 14.00
CA GLY A 536 20.05 16.40 13.93
C GLY A 536 18.90 17.38 13.77
N PHE A 537 19.17 18.51 13.14
CA PHE A 537 18.19 19.57 12.86
C PHE A 537 18.37 20.10 11.43
N GLY A 538 17.29 20.62 10.84
CA GLY A 538 17.35 21.22 9.50
C GLY A 538 17.75 20.19 8.44
N ALA A 539 18.81 20.45 7.69
CA ALA A 539 19.25 19.64 6.55
C ALA A 539 19.52 18.15 6.87
N HIS A 540 19.76 17.80 8.13
CA HIS A 540 19.88 16.40 8.55
C HIS A 540 18.62 15.57 8.19
N TYR A 541 17.43 16.16 8.26
CA TYR A 541 16.18 15.47 7.88
C TYR A 541 16.01 15.25 6.36
N GLN A 542 16.92 15.80 5.53
CA GLN A 542 16.91 15.51 4.10
C GLN A 542 17.48 14.11 3.80
N LYS A 543 18.31 13.58 4.68
CA LYS A 543 18.90 12.24 4.51
C LYS A 543 17.95 11.18 5.04
N ASN A 544 17.54 10.30 4.15
CA ASN A 544 16.55 9.27 4.42
C ASN A 544 17.09 7.91 3.98
N TRP A 545 16.57 6.84 4.58
CA TRP A 545 16.88 5.47 4.18
C TRP A 545 15.66 4.57 4.30
N VAL A 546 15.62 3.54 3.44
CA VAL A 546 14.69 2.42 3.55
C VAL A 546 15.50 1.14 3.65
N HIS A 547 15.45 0.49 4.81
CA HIS A 547 16.13 -0.76 5.08
C HIS A 547 15.16 -1.92 5.03
N TYR A 548 15.63 -3.04 4.50
CA TYR A 548 14.93 -4.31 4.49
C TYR A 548 15.74 -5.29 5.33
N LEU A 549 15.15 -5.82 6.40
CA LEU A 549 15.73 -6.87 7.22
C LEU A 549 14.90 -8.14 7.07
N ASN A 550 15.54 -9.31 7.04
CA ASN A 550 14.81 -10.57 6.98
C ASN A 550 14.18 -10.92 8.35
N PRO A 551 13.31 -11.95 8.44
CA PRO A 551 12.70 -12.37 9.70
C PRO A 551 13.71 -12.79 10.80
N GLN A 552 14.98 -13.01 10.44
CA GLN A 552 16.09 -13.30 11.36
C GLN A 552 16.83 -12.04 11.85
N GLY A 553 16.43 -10.85 11.40
CA GLY A 553 17.01 -9.57 11.82
C GLY A 553 18.26 -9.17 11.02
N GLN A 554 18.54 -9.83 9.90
CA GLN A 554 19.71 -9.55 9.06
C GLN A 554 19.36 -8.51 8.00
N LEU A 555 20.18 -7.47 7.85
CA LEU A 555 20.02 -6.46 6.80
C LEU A 555 20.24 -7.08 5.42
N ILE A 556 19.21 -7.03 4.57
CA ILE A 556 19.24 -7.53 3.19
C ILE A 556 19.59 -6.41 2.21
N LYS A 557 18.93 -5.25 2.36
CA LYS A 557 19.00 -4.15 1.40
C LYS A 557 18.83 -2.82 2.11
N THR A 558 19.51 -1.79 1.61
CA THR A 558 19.27 -0.40 1.97
C THR A 558 19.09 0.41 0.69
N ILE A 559 17.97 1.12 0.59
CA ILE A 559 17.73 2.14 -0.42
C ILE A 559 18.06 3.49 0.18
N ILE A 560 18.80 4.32 -0.56
CA ILE A 560 19.14 5.69 -0.18
C ILE A 560 18.48 6.61 -1.19
N PRO A 561 17.31 7.20 -0.87
CA PRO A 561 16.70 8.22 -1.70
C PRO A 561 17.58 9.46 -1.83
N ASN A 562 17.30 10.26 -2.85
CA ASN A 562 17.82 11.62 -2.97
C ASN A 562 17.52 12.45 -1.71
N ASP A 563 18.46 13.30 -1.33
CA ASP A 563 18.34 14.22 -0.20
C ASP A 563 17.12 15.12 -0.39
N TYR A 564 16.12 14.94 0.47
CA TYR A 564 14.87 15.69 0.45
C TYR A 564 14.10 15.53 1.76
N TYR A 565 13.26 16.50 2.09
CA TYR A 565 12.42 16.51 3.29
C TYR A 565 11.20 15.57 3.16
N TRP A 566 11.45 14.27 3.03
CA TRP A 566 10.38 13.27 2.84
C TRP A 566 9.48 13.12 4.07
N PHE A 567 10.05 13.02 5.27
CA PHE A 567 9.30 12.72 6.51
C PHE A 567 8.43 11.46 6.40
N PRO A 568 9.03 10.26 6.29
CA PRO A 568 8.29 9.01 6.04
C PRO A 568 7.34 8.69 7.19
N SER A 569 6.05 8.61 6.89
CA SER A 569 4.97 8.42 7.87
C SER A 569 4.75 6.94 8.17
N ILE A 570 4.53 6.15 7.13
CA ILE A 570 4.22 4.71 7.22
C ILE A 570 4.54 4.00 5.89
N SER A 571 5.07 2.79 5.98
CA SER A 571 5.18 1.87 4.85
C SER A 571 3.93 0.99 4.74
N ILE A 572 3.42 0.78 3.54
CA ILE A 572 2.26 -0.08 3.27
C ILE A 572 2.55 -1.02 2.10
N PHE A 573 1.83 -2.14 2.07
CA PHE A 573 2.01 -3.23 1.12
C PHE A 573 0.72 -3.48 0.36
N PRO A 574 0.78 -3.79 -0.94
CA PRO A 574 -0.41 -4.13 -1.73
C PRO A 574 -1.18 -5.31 -1.13
N ASP A 575 -2.50 -5.14 -1.05
CA ASP A 575 -3.47 -6.21 -0.84
C ASP A 575 -3.86 -6.74 -2.23
N VAL A 576 -3.39 -7.93 -2.60
CA VAL A 576 -3.51 -8.52 -3.94
C VAL A 576 -4.21 -9.86 -3.94
N GLU A 577 -4.03 -10.68 -2.91
CA GLU A 577 -4.72 -11.96 -2.78
C GLU A 577 -6.17 -11.77 -2.33
N ALA A 578 -7.03 -12.74 -2.65
CA ALA A 578 -8.40 -12.79 -2.17
C ALA A 578 -8.55 -13.97 -1.21
N PRO A 579 -9.50 -13.93 -0.26
CA PRO A 579 -9.65 -15.00 0.71
C PRO A 579 -9.94 -16.34 0.03
N LYS A 580 -9.20 -17.38 0.40
CA LYS A 580 -9.29 -18.74 -0.16
C LYS A 580 -10.11 -19.62 0.79
N VAL A 581 -11.22 -20.15 0.29
CA VAL A 581 -12.06 -21.10 1.05
C VAL A 581 -11.42 -22.48 1.00
N SER A 582 -11.27 -23.10 2.17
CA SER A 582 -10.72 -24.45 2.31
C SER A 582 -11.61 -25.50 1.67
N ALA A 583 -11.02 -26.47 0.98
CA ALA A 583 -11.74 -27.63 0.46
C ALA A 583 -12.42 -28.49 1.54
N ASN A 584 -12.03 -28.30 2.82
CA ASN A 584 -12.64 -28.98 3.96
C ASN A 584 -13.95 -28.31 4.43
N LEU A 585 -14.31 -27.15 3.89
CA LEU A 585 -15.63 -26.57 4.12
C LEU A 585 -16.63 -27.25 3.20
N VAL A 586 -17.53 -28.04 3.78
CA VAL A 586 -18.53 -28.81 3.03
C VAL A 586 -19.43 -27.88 2.21
N SER A 587 -19.82 -28.34 1.01
CA SER A 587 -20.81 -27.67 0.15
C SER A 587 -22.21 -28.24 0.28
N GLU A 588 -22.36 -29.39 0.93
CA GLU A 588 -23.63 -30.02 1.25
C GLU A 588 -23.56 -30.77 2.57
N LEU A 589 -24.61 -30.68 3.40
CA LEU A 589 -24.76 -31.50 4.61
C LEU A 589 -26.21 -31.86 4.89
N THR A 590 -26.40 -32.89 5.71
CA THR A 590 -27.70 -33.23 6.30
C THR A 590 -27.72 -32.75 7.75
N LEU A 591 -28.71 -31.94 8.09
CA LEU A 591 -28.84 -31.31 9.39
C LEU A 591 -29.91 -32.03 10.23
N SER A 592 -29.51 -32.46 11.43
CA SER A 592 -30.39 -33.00 12.45
C SER A 592 -30.23 -32.21 13.74
N GLY A 593 -31.27 -31.48 14.16
CA GLY A 593 -31.19 -30.59 15.32
C GLY A 593 -30.28 -29.39 15.08
N THR A 594 -29.48 -29.02 16.08
CA THR A 594 -28.50 -27.94 15.99
C THR A 594 -27.10 -28.49 15.75
N GLN A 595 -26.39 -27.95 14.77
CA GLN A 595 -24.99 -28.25 14.49
C GLN A 595 -24.19 -26.96 14.35
N THR A 596 -22.89 -27.04 14.62
CA THR A 596 -21.95 -25.93 14.43
C THR A 596 -20.78 -26.36 13.56
N ILE A 597 -20.27 -25.43 12.75
CA ILE A 597 -19.01 -25.59 12.01
C ILE A 597 -18.10 -24.42 12.40
N ASP A 598 -16.92 -24.71 12.96
CA ASP A 598 -15.89 -23.70 13.17
C ASP A 598 -15.33 -23.26 11.80
N LEU A 599 -15.34 -21.95 11.53
CA LEU A 599 -14.88 -21.39 10.27
C LEU A 599 -13.46 -20.82 10.34
N LYS A 600 -12.82 -20.77 11.52
CA LYS A 600 -11.50 -20.11 11.69
C LYS A 600 -10.42 -20.68 10.77
N ASP A 601 -10.41 -21.99 10.58
CA ASP A 601 -9.46 -22.71 9.72
C ASP A 601 -10.05 -23.06 8.33
N LYS A 602 -11.26 -22.57 8.02
CA LYS A 602 -11.98 -22.86 6.78
C LYS A 602 -11.82 -21.80 5.71
N VAL A 603 -11.20 -20.68 6.06
CA VAL A 603 -10.85 -19.61 5.14
C VAL A 603 -9.49 -19.04 5.54
N SER A 604 -8.67 -18.72 4.56
CA SER A 604 -7.36 -18.09 4.76
C SER A 604 -7.13 -16.99 3.75
N ASP A 605 -6.22 -16.09 4.05
CA ASP A 605 -5.69 -15.11 3.11
C ASP A 605 -4.16 -15.11 3.20
N GLU A 606 -3.49 -14.96 2.06
CA GLU A 606 -2.04 -15.12 1.94
C GLU A 606 -1.28 -13.84 2.32
N ASP A 607 -1.90 -12.67 2.13
CA ASP A 607 -1.30 -11.36 2.42
C ASP A 607 -2.03 -10.58 3.53
N ASN A 608 -3.01 -11.21 4.19
CA ASN A 608 -3.79 -10.64 5.28
C ASN A 608 -3.97 -11.63 6.44
N ASN A 609 -4.29 -11.11 7.63
CA ASN A 609 -4.53 -11.94 8.81
C ASN A 609 -5.80 -12.78 8.65
N SER A 610 -5.64 -14.10 8.57
CA SER A 610 -6.76 -15.03 8.34
C SER A 610 -7.80 -15.02 9.49
N PHE A 611 -7.40 -14.68 10.72
CA PHE A 611 -8.32 -14.55 11.84
C PHE A 611 -9.13 -13.25 11.81
N ALA A 612 -8.68 -12.23 11.07
CA ALA A 612 -9.42 -10.97 10.88
C ALA A 612 -10.54 -11.08 9.84
N ILE A 613 -10.54 -12.13 9.00
CA ILE A 613 -11.53 -12.33 7.94
C ILE A 613 -12.94 -12.24 8.54
N VAL A 614 -13.77 -11.36 8.00
CA VAL A 614 -15.15 -11.17 8.46
C VAL A 614 -16.03 -12.24 7.80
N LYS A 615 -16.75 -13.01 8.61
CA LYS A 615 -17.67 -14.06 8.16
C LYS A 615 -19.11 -13.61 8.33
N SER A 616 -19.92 -13.75 7.29
CA SER A 616 -21.34 -13.42 7.34
C SER A 616 -22.19 -14.40 6.52
N VAL A 617 -23.48 -14.51 6.88
CA VAL A 617 -24.49 -15.17 6.06
C VAL A 617 -25.10 -14.10 5.16
N SER A 618 -24.83 -14.16 3.86
CA SER A 618 -25.36 -13.18 2.91
C SER A 618 -26.78 -13.52 2.44
N SER A 619 -27.12 -14.82 2.37
CA SER A 619 -28.49 -15.26 2.09
C SER A 619 -28.78 -16.66 2.62
N ASN A 620 -30.06 -16.93 2.85
CA ASN A 620 -30.62 -18.25 3.16
C ASN A 620 -31.92 -18.36 2.36
N SER A 621 -31.98 -19.28 1.39
CA SER A 621 -33.11 -19.35 0.45
C SER A 621 -34.43 -19.75 1.12
N HIS A 622 -34.37 -20.53 2.20
CA HIS A 622 -35.52 -20.99 2.97
C HIS A 622 -35.20 -21.00 4.48
N PRO A 623 -35.22 -19.84 5.17
CA PRO A 623 -34.92 -19.75 6.59
C PRO A 623 -35.92 -20.49 7.48
N GLU A 624 -37.11 -20.82 6.98
CA GLU A 624 -38.10 -21.64 7.65
C GLU A 624 -37.73 -23.13 7.72
N ILE A 625 -36.73 -23.58 6.94
CA ILE A 625 -36.21 -24.96 6.93
C ILE A 625 -35.06 -25.09 7.92
N ALA A 626 -34.12 -24.15 7.89
CA ALA A 626 -33.04 -24.06 8.86
C ALA A 626 -32.70 -22.59 9.16
N GLU A 627 -32.60 -22.27 10.44
CA GLU A 627 -32.06 -21.00 10.93
C GLU A 627 -30.54 -21.10 10.94
N VAL A 628 -29.86 -20.12 10.34
CA VAL A 628 -28.41 -20.13 10.16
C VAL A 628 -27.82 -18.78 10.51
N SER A 629 -26.78 -18.76 11.33
CA SER A 629 -26.08 -17.55 11.77
C SER A 629 -24.60 -17.81 12.04
N ILE A 630 -23.82 -16.73 12.15
CA ILE A 630 -22.42 -16.77 12.62
C ILE A 630 -22.39 -16.24 14.05
N ASN A 631 -21.86 -17.03 14.98
CA ASN A 631 -21.74 -16.61 16.37
C ASN A 631 -20.43 -15.85 16.65
N GLN A 632 -20.23 -15.44 17.91
CA GLN A 632 -19.05 -14.69 18.35
C GLN A 632 -17.73 -15.47 18.30
N ASN A 633 -17.77 -16.79 18.10
CA ASN A 633 -16.59 -17.65 18.02
C ASN A 633 -16.19 -17.95 16.57
N ASP A 634 -16.74 -17.23 15.58
CA ASP A 634 -16.63 -17.54 14.15
C ASP A 634 -17.20 -18.92 13.78
N GLU A 635 -18.20 -19.42 14.50
CA GLU A 635 -18.86 -20.69 14.17
C GLU A 635 -20.16 -20.44 13.39
N LEU A 636 -20.33 -21.19 12.31
CA LEU A 636 -21.60 -21.31 11.60
C LEU A 636 -22.57 -22.17 12.42
N VAL A 637 -23.56 -21.54 13.04
CA VAL A 637 -24.60 -22.21 13.81
C VAL A 637 -25.79 -22.47 12.90
N MET A 638 -26.18 -23.73 12.76
CA MET A 638 -27.31 -24.16 11.93
C MET A 638 -28.30 -24.93 12.79
N LYS A 639 -29.57 -24.55 12.75
CA LYS A 639 -30.64 -25.18 13.51
C LYS A 639 -31.76 -25.63 12.58
N ALA A 640 -32.01 -26.94 12.54
CA ALA A 640 -33.13 -27.51 11.82
C ALA A 640 -34.46 -27.02 12.41
N ILE A 641 -35.34 -26.52 11.55
CA ILE A 641 -36.70 -26.08 11.91
C ILE A 641 -37.75 -27.00 11.30
N LYS A 642 -37.61 -27.29 10.00
CA LYS A 642 -38.60 -28.05 9.23
C LYS A 642 -37.91 -28.89 8.17
N GLY A 643 -38.45 -30.07 7.89
CA GLY A 643 -37.96 -30.92 6.81
C GLY A 643 -38.04 -30.21 5.45
N GLY A 644 -36.97 -30.32 4.66
CA GLY A 644 -36.82 -29.67 3.37
C GLY A 644 -35.35 -29.38 3.02
N GLU A 645 -35.14 -28.57 2.00
CA GLU A 645 -33.83 -28.16 1.50
C GLU A 645 -33.70 -26.63 1.52
N THR A 646 -32.57 -26.11 2.01
CA THR A 646 -32.21 -24.69 1.88
C THR A 646 -30.78 -24.53 1.36
N ILE A 647 -30.51 -23.43 0.67
CA ILE A 647 -29.18 -23.04 0.23
C ILE A 647 -28.80 -21.78 0.99
N VAL A 648 -27.67 -21.85 1.69
CA VAL A 648 -27.08 -20.75 2.45
C VAL A 648 -25.86 -20.26 1.69
N VAL A 649 -25.74 -18.95 1.50
CA VAL A 649 -24.54 -18.33 0.96
C VAL A 649 -23.79 -17.63 2.08
N LEU A 650 -22.52 -18.00 2.24
CA LEU A 650 -21.58 -17.39 3.18
C LEU A 650 -20.70 -16.39 2.42
N ASN A 651 -20.41 -15.24 3.03
CA ASN A 651 -19.39 -14.32 2.56
C ASN A 651 -18.18 -14.35 3.50
N PHE A 652 -17.00 -14.34 2.89
CA PHE A 652 -15.73 -14.16 3.57
C PHE A 652 -15.08 -12.89 3.04
N ASN A 653 -15.05 -11.84 3.86
CA ASN A 653 -14.46 -10.55 3.52
C ASN A 653 -13.08 -10.43 4.19
N SER A 654 -12.03 -10.32 3.38
CA SER A 654 -10.67 -10.01 3.81
C SER A 654 -10.25 -8.72 3.14
N ASN A 655 -9.99 -7.67 3.94
CA ASN A 655 -9.62 -6.33 3.47
C ASN A 655 -10.46 -5.78 2.29
N GLY A 656 -11.76 -6.06 2.28
CA GLY A 656 -12.71 -5.54 1.28
C GLY A 656 -12.80 -6.41 0.02
N LYS A 657 -12.06 -7.53 -0.05
CA LYS A 657 -12.23 -8.56 -1.06
C LYS A 657 -13.09 -9.69 -0.52
N VAL A 658 -14.11 -10.06 -1.28
CA VAL A 658 -15.12 -11.00 -0.83
C VAL A 658 -15.12 -12.25 -1.70
N VAL A 659 -15.05 -13.41 -1.07
CA VAL A 659 -15.33 -14.71 -1.70
C VAL A 659 -16.56 -15.33 -1.06
N THR A 660 -17.40 -15.93 -1.88
CA THR A 660 -18.66 -16.55 -1.45
C THR A 660 -18.57 -18.08 -1.46
N HIS A 661 -19.20 -18.73 -0.49
CA HIS A 661 -19.36 -20.20 -0.47
C HIS A 661 -20.84 -20.56 -0.32
N SER A 662 -21.32 -21.48 -1.17
CA SER A 662 -22.70 -21.98 -1.09
C SER A 662 -22.73 -23.31 -0.34
N LEU A 663 -23.54 -23.37 0.71
CA LEU A 663 -23.80 -24.57 1.50
C LEU A 663 -25.26 -25.00 1.30
N LYS A 664 -25.43 -26.19 0.75
CA LYS A 664 -26.72 -26.87 0.66
C LYS A 664 -27.02 -27.62 1.95
N ILE A 665 -28.16 -27.32 2.59
CA ILE A 665 -28.59 -27.95 3.84
C ILE A 665 -29.86 -28.74 3.59
N ASN A 666 -29.79 -30.04 3.83
CA ASN A 666 -30.95 -30.93 3.81
C ASN A 666 -31.40 -31.24 5.24
N VAL A 667 -32.64 -30.92 5.58
CA VAL A 667 -33.24 -31.28 6.86
C VAL A 667 -34.19 -32.45 6.61
N GLY A 668 -33.92 -33.60 7.22
CA GLY A 668 -34.83 -34.75 7.16
C GLY A 668 -36.20 -34.39 7.75
N SER A 669 -37.27 -35.11 7.37
CA SER A 669 -38.57 -34.90 8.03
C SER A 669 -38.39 -35.10 9.53
N LEU A 670 -38.61 -34.05 10.32
CA LEU A 670 -38.62 -34.12 11.78
C LEU A 670 -39.84 -34.94 12.18
N GLY A 671 -39.71 -36.27 12.12
CA GLY A 671 -40.70 -37.18 12.65
C GLY A 671 -40.86 -36.88 14.13
N VAL A 672 -42.11 -36.89 14.62
CA VAL A 672 -42.33 -37.05 16.06
C VAL A 672 -41.68 -38.37 16.41
N GLY A 673 -40.50 -38.32 17.01
CA GLY A 673 -39.91 -39.49 17.62
C GLY A 673 -40.87 -39.95 18.69
N GLU A 674 -41.74 -40.91 18.38
CA GLU A 674 -42.17 -41.86 19.39
C GLU A 674 -40.87 -42.43 19.94
N VAL A 675 -40.51 -41.95 21.13
CA VAL A 675 -39.44 -42.52 21.92
C VAL A 675 -39.77 -44.00 22.01
N ASP A 676 -38.95 -44.86 21.40
CA ASP A 676 -38.87 -46.28 21.70
C ASP A 676 -38.48 -46.42 23.18
N LYS A 677 -39.44 -46.16 24.08
CA LYS A 677 -39.39 -46.64 25.44
C LYS A 677 -39.39 -48.14 25.28
N LYS A 678 -38.25 -48.78 25.59
CA LYS A 678 -38.21 -50.21 25.95
C LYS A 678 -39.41 -50.48 26.86
N VAL A 679 -40.37 -51.22 26.34
CA VAL A 679 -41.69 -51.45 26.95
C VAL A 679 -41.51 -52.38 28.14
N ASP A 680 -41.29 -51.81 29.33
CA ASP A 680 -41.37 -52.51 30.62
C ASP A 680 -42.84 -52.71 31.08
N PHE A 681 -43.81 -52.36 30.24
CA PHE A 681 -45.23 -52.46 30.50
C PHE A 681 -46.03 -52.83 29.24
N ALA A 682 -46.48 -54.08 29.14
CA ALA A 682 -47.37 -54.51 28.05
C ALA A 682 -48.64 -55.17 28.59
N ILE A 683 -49.70 -55.23 27.78
CA ILE A 683 -50.97 -55.89 28.14
C ILE A 683 -51.26 -57.08 27.23
N TYR A 684 -51.75 -58.19 27.79
CA TYR A 684 -52.08 -59.38 27.01
C TYR A 684 -53.08 -60.31 27.71
N PRO A 685 -53.92 -61.06 26.97
CA PRO A 685 -54.19 -60.84 25.55
C PRO A 685 -54.95 -59.53 25.34
N ASN A 686 -54.69 -58.89 24.20
CA ASN A 686 -55.49 -57.77 23.69
C ASN A 686 -55.56 -57.94 22.17
N PRO A 687 -56.71 -58.32 21.59
CA PRO A 687 -58.06 -58.36 22.19
C PRO A 687 -58.29 -59.48 23.22
N THR A 688 -59.30 -59.35 24.09
CA THR A 688 -59.64 -60.33 25.14
C THR A 688 -61.16 -60.52 25.33
N SER A 689 -61.60 -61.62 25.95
CA SER A 689 -62.98 -61.86 26.38
C SER A 689 -63.11 -62.16 27.88
N ASP A 690 -62.03 -62.58 28.53
CA ASP A 690 -62.06 -63.08 29.91
C ASP A 690 -61.27 -62.20 30.87
N TYR A 691 -59.98 -62.02 30.60
CA TYR A 691 -59.05 -61.27 31.44
C TYR A 691 -57.97 -60.60 30.60
N ILE A 692 -57.39 -59.52 31.12
CA ILE A 692 -56.12 -58.96 30.66
C ILE A 692 -55.06 -59.16 31.73
N ARG A 693 -53.80 -59.34 31.31
CA ARG A 693 -52.64 -59.41 32.19
C ARG A 693 -51.65 -58.30 31.87
N LEU A 694 -51.02 -57.77 32.91
CA LEU A 694 -50.00 -56.73 32.82
C LEU A 694 -48.60 -57.38 32.86
N LYS A 695 -47.86 -57.34 31.74
CA LYS A 695 -46.46 -57.74 31.65
C LYS A 695 -45.59 -56.59 32.13
N THR A 696 -45.14 -56.67 33.38
CA THR A 696 -44.16 -55.74 33.95
C THR A 696 -43.44 -56.41 35.11
N ASP A 697 -42.16 -56.12 35.31
CA ASP A 697 -41.39 -56.58 36.47
C ASP A 697 -41.52 -55.63 37.66
N LYS A 698 -42.12 -54.46 37.45
CA LYS A 698 -42.32 -53.42 38.45
C LYS A 698 -43.62 -53.62 39.25
N LYS A 699 -43.71 -52.96 40.42
CA LYS A 699 -44.89 -53.02 41.29
C LYS A 699 -46.05 -52.24 40.67
N VAL A 700 -47.16 -52.93 40.40
CA VAL A 700 -48.43 -52.29 40.02
C VAL A 700 -49.09 -51.74 41.28
N GLN A 701 -49.38 -50.45 41.30
CA GLN A 701 -49.96 -49.75 42.44
C GLN A 701 -51.46 -49.58 42.26
N GLN A 702 -51.88 -49.23 41.05
CA GLN A 702 -53.28 -48.99 40.74
C GLN A 702 -53.59 -49.39 39.29
N THR A 703 -54.79 -49.89 39.06
CA THR A 703 -55.34 -50.10 37.72
C THR A 703 -56.76 -49.56 37.65
N GLN A 704 -57.08 -48.91 36.54
CA GLN A 704 -58.39 -48.34 36.26
C GLN A 704 -58.75 -48.63 34.80
N LEU A 705 -60.00 -49.02 34.55
CA LEU A 705 -60.51 -49.22 33.20
C LEU A 705 -61.66 -48.26 32.96
N TYR A 706 -61.63 -47.58 31.82
CA TYR A 706 -62.64 -46.63 31.38
C TYR A 706 -63.29 -47.11 30.09
N ASP A 707 -64.60 -46.93 29.94
CA ASP A 707 -65.25 -47.09 28.63
C ASP A 707 -64.96 -45.90 27.69
N ILE A 708 -65.40 -45.99 26.44
CA ILE A 708 -65.21 -44.92 25.44
C ILE A 708 -65.86 -43.57 25.80
N SER A 709 -66.81 -43.54 26.74
CA SER A 709 -67.42 -42.29 27.22
C SER A 709 -66.61 -41.65 28.36
N GLY A 710 -65.52 -42.31 28.79
CA GLY A 710 -64.71 -41.87 29.92
C GLY A 710 -65.27 -42.30 31.27
N LYS A 711 -66.29 -43.18 31.32
CA LYS A 711 -66.84 -43.69 32.57
C LYS A 711 -65.94 -44.80 33.11
N LEU A 712 -65.57 -44.69 34.39
CA LEU A 712 -64.81 -45.71 35.11
C LEU A 712 -65.67 -46.97 35.29
N VAL A 713 -65.21 -48.11 34.76
CA VAL A 713 -65.91 -49.41 34.82
C VAL A 713 -65.21 -50.44 35.70
N TYR A 714 -63.93 -50.22 36.03
CA TYR A 714 -63.15 -51.06 36.93
C TYR A 714 -62.07 -50.24 37.63
N GLN A 715 -61.80 -50.53 38.91
CA GLN A 715 -60.68 -49.97 39.65
C GLN A 715 -60.14 -50.96 40.69
N SER A 716 -58.82 -51.03 40.81
CA SER A 716 -58.13 -51.75 41.88
C SER A 716 -56.95 -50.93 42.41
N ASN A 717 -56.86 -50.78 43.73
CA ASN A 717 -55.87 -49.96 44.43
C ASN A 717 -54.73 -50.76 45.08
N ASN A 718 -54.64 -52.08 44.80
CA ASN A 718 -53.57 -52.97 45.28
C ASN A 718 -53.09 -53.92 44.15
N GLY A 719 -53.01 -53.38 42.92
CA GLY A 719 -52.36 -53.90 41.71
C GLY A 719 -52.12 -55.40 41.56
N GLY A 720 -53.18 -56.19 41.38
CA GLY A 720 -53.04 -57.50 40.73
C GLY A 720 -52.61 -57.34 39.28
N LYS A 721 -51.76 -58.25 38.76
CA LYS A 721 -51.35 -58.26 37.34
C LYS A 721 -52.41 -58.87 36.40
N GLU A 722 -53.61 -59.14 36.90
CA GLU A 722 -54.72 -59.70 36.13
C GLU A 722 -55.99 -58.90 36.42
N ILE A 723 -56.71 -58.52 35.37
CA ILE A 723 -57.97 -57.78 35.44
C ILE A 723 -59.02 -58.57 34.67
N SER A 724 -60.11 -58.96 35.34
CA SER A 724 -61.25 -59.63 34.71
C SER A 724 -62.05 -58.62 33.89
N VAL A 725 -62.38 -58.99 32.64
CA VAL A 725 -63.25 -58.21 31.74
C VAL A 725 -64.58 -58.92 31.46
N LYS A 726 -64.83 -60.10 32.05
CA LYS A 726 -66.02 -60.93 31.79
C LYS A 726 -67.36 -60.23 31.98
N SER A 727 -67.41 -59.25 32.88
CA SER A 727 -68.63 -58.49 33.19
C SER A 727 -68.81 -57.24 32.34
N LEU A 728 -67.88 -56.96 31.42
CA LEU A 728 -67.89 -55.79 30.57
C LEU A 728 -68.57 -56.11 29.23
N ASN A 729 -69.22 -55.10 28.64
CA ASN A 729 -69.78 -55.23 27.31
C ASN A 729 -68.66 -55.30 26.26
N LYS A 730 -68.96 -55.88 25.10
CA LYS A 730 -68.03 -55.89 23.96
C LYS A 730 -67.77 -54.46 23.51
N GLY A 731 -66.51 -54.09 23.32
CA GLY A 731 -66.15 -52.72 22.96
C GLY A 731 -64.71 -52.34 23.26
N LEU A 732 -64.38 -51.08 22.97
CA LEU A 732 -63.08 -50.49 23.27
C LEU A 732 -63.09 -49.91 24.70
N TYR A 733 -62.00 -50.11 25.41
CA TYR A 733 -61.76 -49.60 26.75
C TYR A 733 -60.38 -48.96 26.83
N ILE A 734 -60.19 -48.04 27.78
CA ILE A 734 -58.89 -47.44 28.08
C ILE A 734 -58.46 -47.92 29.46
N LEU A 735 -57.34 -48.64 29.52
CA LEU A 735 -56.66 -48.98 30.76
C LEU A 735 -55.72 -47.86 31.14
N LYS A 736 -55.80 -47.41 32.40
CA LYS A 736 -54.81 -46.57 33.05
C LYS A 736 -54.22 -47.35 34.23
N ALA A 737 -52.91 -47.58 34.21
CA ALA A 737 -52.19 -48.28 35.28
C ALA A 737 -51.14 -47.37 35.88
N VAL A 738 -51.00 -47.38 37.20
CA VAL A 738 -49.89 -46.74 37.91
C VAL A 738 -48.91 -47.84 38.32
N VAL A 739 -47.71 -47.80 37.76
CA VAL A 739 -46.65 -48.80 37.95
C VAL A 739 -45.38 -48.06 38.36
N ASP A 740 -44.87 -48.33 39.57
CA ASP A 740 -43.70 -47.64 40.13
C ASP A 740 -43.80 -46.10 40.09
N ASN A 741 -44.96 -45.55 40.48
CA ASN A 741 -45.33 -44.14 40.41
C ASN A 741 -45.40 -43.53 39.00
N GLU A 742 -45.25 -44.31 37.94
CA GLU A 742 -45.47 -43.88 36.56
C GLU A 742 -46.85 -44.30 36.04
N VAL A 743 -47.46 -43.46 35.21
CA VAL A 743 -48.78 -43.71 34.62
C VAL A 743 -48.64 -44.26 33.21
N TYR A 744 -49.19 -45.46 32.98
CA TYR A 744 -49.28 -46.12 31.68
C TYR A 744 -50.73 -46.13 31.19
N THR A 745 -50.94 -45.90 29.89
CA THR A 745 -52.27 -45.90 29.28
C THR A 745 -52.29 -46.81 28.05
N GLU A 746 -53.20 -47.77 28.02
CA GLU A 746 -53.32 -48.76 26.95
C GLU A 746 -54.76 -48.92 26.46
N LYS A 747 -54.93 -49.13 25.16
CA LYS A 747 -56.25 -49.41 24.56
C LYS A 747 -56.55 -50.90 24.64
N ILE A 748 -57.75 -51.27 25.05
CA ILE A 748 -58.18 -52.66 25.22
C ILE A 748 -59.43 -52.93 24.38
N LEU A 749 -59.40 -53.99 23.59
CA LEU A 749 -60.56 -54.47 22.86
C LEU A 749 -61.15 -55.70 23.54
N VAL A 750 -62.36 -55.55 24.12
CA VAL A 750 -63.14 -56.65 24.70
C VAL A 750 -64.07 -57.23 23.62
N LYS A 751 -63.97 -58.53 23.35
CA LYS A 751 -64.64 -59.25 22.25
C LYS A 751 -65.90 -60.00 22.62
#